data_AF-A0A1A9QDA1-F1
#
_entry.id   AF-A0A1A9QDA1-F1
#
_cell.length_a   1.000
_cell.length_b   1.000
_cell.length_c   1.000
_cell.angle_alpha   90.00
_cell.angle_beta   90.00
_cell.angle_gamma   90.00
#
_symmetry.space_group_name_H-M   'P 1'
#
loop_
_entity.id
_entity.type
_entity.pdbx_description
1 polymer ?
#
loop_
_entity_poly.entity_id
_entity_poly.type
_entity_poly.pdbx_seq_one_letter_code
_entity_poly.pdbx_strand_id
1 'polypeptide(L)'
;MLNKKVIVASAFPCLSGIGFLGSNPTNVHYKIMVNYNGQADLLLSLQIFPDYYPYQFKKTTLYDYLTNVNDYLVVNEHTSPEKKKLKEGLQKRLDDLLGNVKEFGPSLWNEDLYETGLVFKNDQQWSNRSTSILFLEQFIADDFVDINESTNSLPAYKDLIITNYRAARDPYTIFSKNVFNCFKEDMQKTSSSDDETCKKDQDQDQKIATEFKKYIAKYDKESINSLYRFGKYIGFWNDLFTKTGDRLNRLEIEKWIKNKNLFALDITKDKQLAEKYARTIFTKEERDTLNSWIEDTPPPPKTWQAAYISSIQQASAPVLVPSSSIKLVHHPALEQQTLPGSAPLAEGSQKEVIVFLFQFAALIDEYVKRSGKNNFATDFVNDPRKEFMQNALKNAQAMAKNLEDRTTAIRDYFKKIEVVDSDFEPAKLRQSSQSINNSKSKAFAIVTYPPSSFGAGEATIQSMSKFPFLYTDIGLKQVLPKNLDKDLSHKHEDGEISLEDEIFSVDDNGWWWKIGNVNLDSSNLFQFENQADSLLVLANPEDWNLINDKNAVTLKSLGTLLKSKETIDASKIGSNGYPVSYNKYHLWNEGLRSPIALNLLLDNLVDIFQRQYDPDFKNSKDNNNCYKKAMDWGNYWHEAFINNKSCRDSNGGSTASTIQCN
;
A
#
# COMPACT_ATOMS: atom_id res chain seq x y z
N MET A 1 -16.45 -52.74 10.59
CA MET A 1 -15.95 -53.15 11.94
C MET A 1 -14.78 -52.24 12.30
N LEU A 2 -14.55 -51.98 13.61
CA LEU A 2 -13.48 -51.08 14.08
C LEU A 2 -12.09 -51.76 14.16
N ASN A 3 -11.04 -50.94 14.07
CA ASN A 3 -9.88 -50.93 14.98
C ASN A 3 -9.21 -49.55 14.82
N LYS A 4 -9.04 -48.61 15.79
CA LYS A 4 -8.92 -48.54 17.26
C LYS A 4 -7.49 -48.77 17.80
N LYS A 5 -6.98 -47.75 18.53
CA LYS A 5 -5.61 -47.56 19.10
C LYS A 5 -4.58 -47.13 18.04
N VAL A 6 -3.75 -46.11 18.26
CA VAL A 6 -3.11 -45.64 19.52
C VAL A 6 -3.51 -44.21 19.90
N ILE A 7 -3.80 -44.02 21.20
CA ILE A 7 -3.79 -42.72 21.88
C ILE A 7 -2.58 -42.75 22.81
N VAL A 8 -1.73 -41.73 22.77
CA VAL A 8 -0.82 -41.39 23.88
C VAL A 8 -1.08 -39.94 24.22
N ALA A 9 -1.47 -39.70 25.47
CA ALA A 9 -1.71 -38.36 25.99
C ALA A 9 -0.42 -37.79 26.58
N SER A 10 -0.13 -36.53 26.26
CA SER A 10 0.67 -35.63 27.10
C SER A 10 -0.29 -34.55 27.62
N ALA A 11 -0.56 -34.59 28.93
CA ALA A 11 -1.54 -33.73 29.55
C ALA A 11 -1.00 -32.30 29.73
N PHE A 12 -1.75 -31.30 29.24
CA PHE A 12 -1.67 -29.94 29.75
C PHE A 12 -2.70 -29.74 30.86
N PRO A 13 -2.39 -29.00 31.94
CA PRO A 13 -3.27 -28.88 33.09
C PRO A 13 -4.46 -27.94 32.81
N CYS A 14 -5.67 -28.49 32.85
CA CYS A 14 -6.87 -27.70 33.08
C CYS A 14 -6.81 -27.08 34.48
N LEU A 15 -6.89 -25.75 34.60
CA LEU A 15 -7.41 -25.07 35.81
C LEU A 15 -7.67 -23.55 35.57
N SER A 16 -8.77 -23.21 34.88
CA SER A 16 -9.43 -21.90 34.99
C SER A 16 -10.80 -21.86 34.27
N GLY A 17 -11.65 -22.86 34.53
CA GLY A 17 -13.07 -22.81 34.11
C GLY A 17 -13.98 -22.37 35.26
N ILE A 18 -14.35 -21.08 35.32
CA ILE A 18 -15.47 -20.58 36.15
C ILE A 18 -16.23 -19.49 35.36
N GLY A 19 -17.48 -19.75 35.01
CA GLY A 19 -18.36 -18.88 34.22
C GLY A 19 -18.03 -18.91 32.71
N PHE A 20 -18.98 -19.05 31.77
CA PHE A 20 -20.42 -18.81 31.83
C PHE A 20 -21.22 -19.97 31.21
N LEU A 21 -22.10 -20.59 32.00
CA LEU A 21 -23.30 -21.28 31.49
C LEU A 21 -24.49 -20.39 31.87
N GLY A 22 -24.97 -19.57 30.93
CA GLY A 22 -26.09 -18.67 31.23
C GLY A 22 -26.17 -17.36 30.45
N SER A 23 -26.15 -17.43 29.11
CA SER A 23 -26.73 -16.38 28.28
C SER A 23 -27.32 -16.99 27.01
N ASN A 24 -28.54 -16.57 26.64
CA ASN A 24 -28.99 -16.73 25.26
C ASN A 24 -27.97 -16.04 24.34
N PRO A 25 -27.69 -16.54 23.13
CA PRO A 25 -26.89 -15.81 22.17
C PRO A 25 -27.65 -14.55 21.78
N THR A 26 -27.31 -13.42 22.43
CA THR A 26 -27.76 -12.11 22.02
C THR A 26 -27.07 -11.80 20.70
N ASN A 27 -27.75 -12.12 19.59
CA ASN A 27 -27.27 -11.81 18.25
C ASN A 27 -26.93 -10.32 18.17
N VAL A 28 -25.64 -10.00 18.16
CA VAL A 28 -25.20 -8.60 18.14
C VAL A 28 -25.36 -8.10 16.72
N HIS A 29 -26.11 -7.01 16.54
CA HIS A 29 -26.37 -6.42 15.23
C HIS A 29 -25.60 -5.10 15.04
N TYR A 30 -24.77 -5.10 14.00
CA TYR A 30 -23.99 -3.98 13.53
C TYR A 30 -24.66 -3.33 12.31
N LYS A 31 -24.46 -2.03 12.10
CA LYS A 31 -24.86 -1.38 10.83
C LYS A 31 -23.74 -1.46 9.81
N ILE A 32 -22.51 -1.17 10.23
CA ILE A 32 -21.30 -1.33 9.46
C ILE A 32 -20.33 -2.20 10.27
N MET A 33 -19.92 -3.31 9.68
CA MET A 33 -18.86 -4.17 10.19
C MET A 33 -17.74 -4.24 9.16
N VAL A 34 -16.49 -4.24 9.61
CA VAL A 34 -15.31 -4.43 8.77
C VAL A 34 -14.44 -5.55 9.35
N ASN A 35 -13.75 -6.32 8.50
CA ASN A 35 -12.84 -7.38 8.95
C ASN A 35 -11.39 -6.92 9.14
N TYR A 36 -11.01 -5.75 8.60
CA TYR A 36 -9.62 -5.27 8.60
C TYR A 36 -9.48 -3.82 9.08
N ASN A 37 -8.39 -3.53 9.81
CA ASN A 37 -8.14 -2.21 10.41
C ASN A 37 -7.94 -1.10 9.37
N GLY A 38 -7.31 -1.42 8.22
CA GLY A 38 -7.14 -0.46 7.12
C GLY A 38 -8.46 0.07 6.55
N GLN A 39 -9.52 -0.75 6.55
CA GLN A 39 -10.86 -0.32 6.16
C GLN A 39 -11.48 0.60 7.21
N ALA A 40 -11.27 0.30 8.50
CA ALA A 40 -11.74 1.12 9.61
C ALA A 40 -11.11 2.51 9.55
N ASP A 41 -9.80 2.61 9.31
CA ASP A 41 -9.10 3.90 9.18
C ASP A 41 -9.55 4.71 7.96
N LEU A 42 -9.90 4.05 6.84
CA LEU A 42 -10.51 4.70 5.68
C LEU A 42 -11.92 5.22 5.98
N LEU A 43 -12.76 4.42 6.66
CA LEU A 43 -14.07 4.83 7.12
C LEU A 43 -13.96 6.06 8.03
N LEU A 44 -13.07 6.02 9.04
CA LEU A 44 -12.79 7.15 9.92
C LEU A 44 -12.31 8.38 9.14
N SER A 45 -11.41 8.21 8.16
CA SER A 45 -10.95 9.29 7.27
C SER A 45 -12.09 9.91 6.45
N LEU A 46 -13.10 9.12 6.08
CA LEU A 46 -14.33 9.56 5.40
C LEU A 46 -15.40 10.10 6.36
N GLN A 47 -15.13 10.15 7.67
CA GLN A 47 -16.05 10.51 8.76
C GLN A 47 -17.24 9.54 8.95
N ILE A 48 -17.06 8.28 8.54
CA ILE A 48 -18.00 7.19 8.75
C ILE A 48 -17.43 6.33 9.88
N PHE A 49 -18.13 6.15 11.00
CA PHE A 49 -17.67 5.23 12.03
C PHE A 49 -18.20 3.80 11.76
N PRO A 50 -17.35 2.75 11.80
CA PRO A 50 -17.85 1.38 11.86
C PRO A 50 -18.49 1.11 13.23
N ASP A 51 -19.42 0.16 13.33
CA ASP A 51 -19.88 -0.31 14.64
C ASP A 51 -18.84 -1.25 15.28
N TYR A 52 -18.09 -1.98 14.45
CA TYR A 52 -17.02 -2.89 14.86
C TYR A 52 -15.67 -2.43 14.32
N TYR A 53 -14.70 -2.23 15.20
CA TYR A 53 -13.33 -1.91 14.81
C TYR A 53 -12.40 -3.09 15.14
N PRO A 54 -11.77 -3.74 14.13
CA PRO A 54 -10.78 -4.78 14.34
C PRO A 54 -9.41 -4.19 14.72
N TYR A 55 -8.79 -4.69 15.79
CA TYR A 55 -7.39 -4.43 16.10
C TYR A 55 -6.45 -5.03 15.06
N GLN A 56 -5.20 -4.53 15.04
CA GLN A 56 -4.12 -5.25 14.34
C GLN A 56 -3.87 -6.60 15.04
N PHE A 57 -3.45 -7.59 14.26
CA PHE A 57 -2.90 -8.85 14.73
C PHE A 57 -1.97 -8.69 15.95
N LYS A 58 -2.24 -9.46 17.03
CA LYS A 58 -1.53 -9.42 18.33
C LYS A 58 -1.48 -8.04 19.02
N LYS A 59 -2.38 -7.12 18.68
CA LYS A 59 -2.59 -5.85 19.40
C LYS A 59 -3.94 -5.85 20.09
N THR A 60 -3.98 -5.28 21.29
CA THR A 60 -5.19 -5.15 22.13
C THR A 60 -5.67 -3.70 22.24
N THR A 61 -5.03 -2.78 21.53
CA THR A 61 -5.30 -1.34 21.53
C THR A 61 -5.26 -0.78 20.11
N LEU A 62 -5.88 0.39 19.93
CA LEU A 62 -5.69 1.22 18.73
C LEU A 62 -4.24 1.71 18.62
N TYR A 63 -3.86 2.15 17.42
CA TYR A 63 -2.58 2.82 17.22
C TYR A 63 -2.58 4.23 17.80
N ASP A 64 -1.43 4.63 18.34
CA ASP A 64 -1.17 6.00 18.80
C ASP A 64 -1.47 7.07 17.74
N TYR A 65 -1.38 6.77 16.43
CA TYR A 65 -1.69 7.76 15.39
C TYR A 65 -3.19 8.08 15.25
N LEU A 66 -4.06 7.41 16.03
CA LEU A 66 -5.49 7.71 16.17
C LEU A 66 -5.85 8.23 17.57
N THR A 67 -5.18 7.75 18.62
CA THR A 67 -5.48 8.06 20.04
C THR A 67 -4.57 9.11 20.66
N ASN A 68 -3.38 9.31 20.10
CA ASN A 68 -2.31 10.20 20.57
C ASN A 68 -1.75 11.02 19.39
N VAL A 69 -2.63 11.55 18.54
CA VAL A 69 -2.27 12.25 17.28
C VAL A 69 -1.26 13.38 17.50
N ASN A 70 -1.32 14.03 18.66
CA ASN A 70 -0.42 15.12 19.04
C ASN A 70 1.06 14.73 19.15
N ASP A 71 1.39 13.43 19.28
CA ASP A 71 2.76 12.90 19.21
C ASP A 71 3.36 13.02 17.80
N TYR A 72 2.51 13.05 16.77
CA TYR A 72 2.90 12.98 15.36
C TYR A 72 2.56 14.26 14.59
N LEU A 73 1.57 15.03 15.05
CA LEU A 73 1.11 16.27 14.43
C LEU A 73 2.04 17.44 14.76
N VAL A 74 2.94 17.75 13.83
CA VAL A 74 3.95 18.79 13.99
C VAL A 74 3.33 20.18 13.84
N VAL A 75 3.41 20.97 14.92
CA VAL A 75 2.95 22.36 15.01
C VAL A 75 3.92 23.17 15.85
N ASN A 76 4.46 24.23 15.25
CA ASN A 76 5.38 25.19 15.87
C ASN A 76 4.98 26.64 15.52
N GLU A 77 5.76 27.62 15.96
CA GLU A 77 5.45 29.04 15.73
C GLU A 77 5.36 29.41 14.23
N HIS A 78 6.15 28.75 13.39
CA HIS A 78 6.21 28.95 11.93
C HIS A 78 5.03 28.34 11.17
N THR A 79 4.20 27.47 11.77
CA THR A 79 3.00 26.93 11.12
C THR A 79 1.84 27.93 11.00
N SER A 80 0.89 27.65 10.09
CA SER A 80 -0.26 28.52 9.82
C SER A 80 -1.32 28.48 10.93
N PRO A 81 -2.23 29.47 11.02
CA PRO A 81 -3.38 29.41 11.93
C PRO A 81 -4.28 28.19 11.70
N GLU A 82 -4.48 27.79 10.45
CA GLU A 82 -5.31 26.64 10.05
C GLU A 82 -4.70 25.33 10.55
N LYS A 83 -3.36 25.22 10.49
CA LYS A 83 -2.60 24.10 11.06
C LYS A 83 -2.68 24.05 12.60
N LYS A 84 -2.74 25.20 13.27
CA LYS A 84 -2.93 25.29 14.73
C LYS A 84 -4.35 24.87 15.11
N LYS A 85 -5.37 25.37 14.40
CA LYS A 85 -6.79 24.94 14.52
C LYS A 85 -6.94 23.42 14.30
N LEU A 86 -6.23 22.85 13.32
CA LEU A 86 -6.22 21.40 13.11
C LEU A 86 -5.72 20.64 14.35
N LYS A 87 -4.67 21.10 15.02
CA LYS A 87 -4.16 20.49 16.26
C LYS A 87 -5.14 20.57 17.42
N GLU A 88 -5.90 21.65 17.53
CA GLU A 88 -6.95 21.80 18.53
C GLU A 88 -8.17 20.89 18.26
N GLY A 89 -8.47 20.60 16.98
CA GLY A 89 -9.67 19.85 16.58
C GLY A 89 -9.48 18.37 16.24
N LEU A 90 -8.30 17.92 15.81
CA LEU A 90 -8.13 16.60 15.18
C LEU A 90 -8.30 15.43 16.16
N GLN A 91 -7.63 15.46 17.32
CA GLN A 91 -7.79 14.40 18.32
C GLN A 91 -9.26 14.30 18.77
N LYS A 92 -9.85 15.44 19.16
CA LYS A 92 -11.27 15.52 19.55
C LYS A 92 -12.19 14.91 18.49
N ARG A 93 -11.96 15.19 17.20
CA ARG A 93 -12.81 14.66 16.13
C ARG A 93 -12.67 13.14 15.98
N LEU A 94 -11.48 12.60 16.20
CA LEU A 94 -11.25 11.15 16.21
C LEU A 94 -11.87 10.51 17.45
N ASP A 95 -11.77 11.14 18.62
CA ASP A 95 -12.45 10.71 19.84
C ASP A 95 -13.98 10.69 19.65
N ASP A 96 -14.55 11.71 19.00
CA ASP A 96 -15.97 11.77 18.65
C ASP A 96 -16.38 10.61 17.72
N LEU A 97 -15.55 10.25 16.73
CA LEU A 97 -15.84 9.14 15.80
C LEU A 97 -15.66 7.77 16.47
N LEU A 98 -14.56 7.57 17.20
CA LEU A 98 -14.21 6.34 17.91
C LEU A 98 -15.18 6.06 19.06
N GLY A 99 -15.68 7.10 19.74
CA GLY A 99 -16.71 6.99 20.78
C GLY A 99 -18.09 6.53 20.28
N ASN A 100 -18.30 6.46 18.95
CA ASN A 100 -19.50 5.86 18.34
C ASN A 100 -19.29 4.40 17.88
N VAL A 101 -18.07 3.85 17.99
CA VAL A 101 -17.80 2.42 17.76
C VAL A 101 -18.39 1.62 18.93
N LYS A 102 -19.12 0.53 18.62
CA LYS A 102 -19.79 -0.30 19.65
C LYS A 102 -18.86 -1.34 20.26
N GLU A 103 -18.00 -1.94 19.45
CA GLU A 103 -17.06 -2.97 19.89
C GLU A 103 -15.70 -2.81 19.19
N PHE A 104 -14.63 -2.91 19.97
CA PHE A 104 -13.27 -3.10 19.50
C PHE A 104 -12.83 -4.52 19.85
N GLY A 105 -12.28 -5.26 18.90
CA GLY A 105 -11.90 -6.67 19.10
C GLY A 105 -10.92 -7.15 18.05
N PRO A 106 -10.53 -8.44 18.04
CA PRO A 106 -9.64 -9.00 17.02
C PRO A 106 -10.26 -8.95 15.62
N SER A 107 -9.45 -9.19 14.60
CA SER A 107 -9.91 -9.24 13.21
C SER A 107 -10.80 -10.48 12.93
N LEU A 108 -11.38 -10.59 11.74
CA LEU A 108 -12.08 -11.83 11.33
C LEU A 108 -11.11 -13.03 11.23
N TRP A 109 -9.84 -12.72 10.93
CA TRP A 109 -8.73 -13.64 10.73
C TRP A 109 -8.07 -14.04 12.06
N ASN A 110 -7.48 -15.23 12.10
CA ASN A 110 -6.86 -15.80 13.30
C ASN A 110 -5.61 -15.00 13.79
N GLU A 111 -5.23 -15.19 15.05
CA GLU A 111 -4.02 -14.61 15.66
C GLU A 111 -2.75 -15.45 15.47
N ASP A 112 -2.81 -16.49 14.63
CA ASP A 112 -1.66 -17.32 14.23
C ASP A 112 -1.26 -17.06 12.77
N LEU A 113 -0.03 -16.55 12.60
CA LEU A 113 0.44 -15.77 11.44
C LEU A 113 0.75 -16.60 10.17
N TYR A 114 0.60 -17.92 10.21
CA TYR A 114 1.23 -18.83 9.24
C TYR A 114 0.26 -19.71 8.44
N GLU A 115 -1.04 -19.61 8.72
CA GLU A 115 -2.08 -20.35 7.99
C GLU A 115 -3.07 -19.33 7.41
N THR A 116 -3.08 -19.20 6.08
CA THR A 116 -3.78 -18.13 5.36
C THR A 116 -5.29 -18.37 5.22
N GLY A 117 -6.00 -17.32 4.80
CA GLY A 117 -7.38 -17.41 4.32
C GLY A 117 -8.46 -17.48 5.38
N LEU A 118 -9.72 -17.57 4.91
CA LEU A 118 -10.94 -17.64 5.74
C LEU A 118 -11.09 -18.99 6.48
N VAL A 119 -10.06 -19.84 6.42
CA VAL A 119 -10.02 -21.23 6.87
C VAL A 119 -10.07 -21.34 8.39
N PHE A 120 -9.45 -20.39 9.11
CA PHE A 120 -9.31 -20.41 10.57
C PHE A 120 -10.02 -19.25 11.27
N LYS A 121 -11.25 -18.97 10.86
CA LYS A 121 -12.13 -18.01 11.55
C LYS A 121 -12.30 -18.36 13.03
N ASN A 122 -12.35 -17.34 13.88
CA ASN A 122 -12.85 -17.48 15.25
C ASN A 122 -14.38 -17.70 15.25
N ASP A 123 -14.82 -18.91 14.94
CA ASP A 123 -16.25 -19.24 14.79
C ASP A 123 -17.07 -18.94 16.05
N GLN A 124 -16.48 -19.15 17.23
CA GLN A 124 -17.09 -18.85 18.52
C GLN A 124 -17.43 -17.35 18.67
N GLN A 125 -16.57 -16.47 18.16
CA GLN A 125 -16.77 -15.02 18.21
C GLN A 125 -17.77 -14.54 17.14
N TRP A 126 -17.67 -15.10 15.93
CA TRP A 126 -18.29 -14.51 14.74
C TRP A 126 -19.65 -15.11 14.33
N SER A 127 -19.96 -16.34 14.76
CA SER A 127 -21.24 -17.01 14.45
C SER A 127 -22.48 -16.32 15.03
N ASN A 128 -22.34 -15.59 16.14
CA ASN A 128 -23.42 -14.89 16.84
C ASN A 128 -23.52 -13.39 16.49
N ARG A 129 -22.90 -12.98 15.36
CA ARG A 129 -22.85 -11.59 14.92
C ARG A 129 -23.55 -11.42 13.58
N SER A 130 -24.24 -10.30 13.42
CA SER A 130 -24.88 -9.91 12.17
C SER A 130 -24.61 -8.45 11.84
N THR A 131 -24.68 -8.08 10.56
CA THR A 131 -24.51 -6.70 10.12
C THR A 131 -25.48 -6.31 9.01
N SER A 132 -25.77 -5.01 8.86
CA SER A 132 -26.44 -4.50 7.66
C SER A 132 -25.47 -4.49 6.48
N ILE A 133 -24.28 -3.92 6.65
CA ILE A 133 -23.19 -3.93 5.67
C ILE A 133 -21.97 -4.65 6.26
N LEU A 134 -21.45 -5.64 5.54
CA LEU A 134 -20.10 -6.18 5.77
C LEU A 134 -19.15 -5.60 4.72
N PHE A 135 -18.13 -4.87 5.14
CA PHE A 135 -16.95 -4.64 4.33
C PHE A 135 -16.00 -5.81 4.54
N LEU A 136 -15.72 -6.54 3.46
CA LEU A 136 -14.80 -7.66 3.46
C LEU A 136 -13.57 -7.26 2.66
N GLU A 137 -12.49 -7.02 3.37
CA GLU A 137 -11.15 -6.94 2.81
C GLU A 137 -10.81 -8.34 2.34
N GLN A 138 -10.84 -8.55 1.03
CA GLN A 138 -10.45 -9.80 0.41
C GLN A 138 -8.95 -9.76 0.19
N PHE A 139 -8.23 -10.61 0.92
CA PHE A 139 -6.91 -11.00 0.48
C PHE A 139 -7.11 -11.95 -0.69
N ILE A 140 -6.65 -11.58 -1.89
CA ILE A 140 -6.68 -12.47 -3.08
C ILE A 140 -5.76 -13.73 -2.89
N ALA A 141 -5.11 -13.79 -1.72
CA ALA A 141 -4.47 -14.93 -1.08
C ALA A 141 -5.41 -16.06 -0.62
N ASP A 142 -6.68 -15.76 -0.34
CA ASP A 142 -7.57 -16.66 0.39
C ASP A 142 -7.63 -18.03 -0.28
N ASP A 143 -7.42 -19.09 0.50
CA ASP A 143 -7.23 -20.47 0.02
C ASP A 143 -8.50 -21.12 -0.58
N PHE A 144 -9.49 -20.32 -0.98
CA PHE A 144 -10.72 -20.75 -1.63
C PHE A 144 -10.75 -20.36 -3.11
N VAL A 145 -10.98 -21.38 -3.95
CA VAL A 145 -11.16 -21.23 -5.40
C VAL A 145 -12.39 -20.39 -5.74
N ASP A 146 -13.42 -20.35 -4.89
CA ASP A 146 -14.52 -19.39 -4.95
C ASP A 146 -14.89 -18.86 -3.55
N ILE A 147 -14.99 -17.55 -3.41
CA ILE A 147 -15.43 -16.90 -2.16
C ILE A 147 -16.89 -17.27 -1.81
N ASN A 148 -17.69 -17.67 -2.80
CA ASN A 148 -19.04 -18.19 -2.56
C ASN A 148 -19.02 -19.50 -1.73
N GLU A 149 -17.98 -20.32 -1.86
CA GLU A 149 -17.82 -21.56 -1.05
C GLU A 149 -17.48 -21.23 0.41
N SER A 150 -16.85 -20.08 0.66
CA SER A 150 -16.57 -19.55 2.00
C SER A 150 -17.73 -18.75 2.63
N THR A 151 -18.88 -18.61 1.96
CA THR A 151 -20.01 -17.81 2.51
C THR A 151 -20.59 -18.35 3.82
N ASN A 152 -20.50 -19.66 4.05
CA ASN A 152 -20.85 -20.28 5.33
C ASN A 152 -19.92 -19.85 6.48
N SER A 153 -18.73 -19.32 6.16
CA SER A 153 -17.77 -18.80 7.12
C SER A 153 -18.00 -17.33 7.46
N LEU A 154 -18.77 -16.53 6.71
CA LEU A 154 -18.93 -15.10 7.02
C LEU A 154 -19.99 -14.85 8.12
N PRO A 155 -19.91 -13.73 8.90
CA PRO A 155 -21.00 -13.29 9.76
C PRO A 155 -22.26 -13.00 8.94
N ALA A 156 -23.46 -13.09 9.52
CA ALA A 156 -24.70 -12.87 8.77
C ALA A 156 -24.84 -11.40 8.31
N TYR A 157 -24.84 -11.14 7.00
CA TYR A 157 -24.97 -9.79 6.42
C TYR A 157 -26.19 -9.63 5.53
N LYS A 158 -26.68 -8.39 5.34
CA LYS A 158 -27.66 -8.07 4.28
C LYS A 158 -26.97 -7.71 2.97
N ASP A 159 -25.96 -6.86 3.05
CA ASP A 159 -25.19 -6.33 1.93
C ASP A 159 -23.69 -6.58 2.17
N LEU A 160 -22.96 -6.99 1.13
CA LEU A 160 -21.52 -7.27 1.15
C LEU A 160 -20.79 -6.31 0.20
N ILE A 161 -19.74 -5.65 0.70
CA ILE A 161 -18.84 -4.81 -0.09
C ILE A 161 -17.43 -5.42 0.00
N ILE A 162 -16.91 -5.90 -1.13
CA ILE A 162 -15.56 -6.47 -1.21
C ILE A 162 -14.56 -5.35 -1.52
N THR A 163 -13.48 -5.25 -0.75
CA THR A 163 -12.38 -4.30 -0.93
C THR A 163 -11.05 -5.03 -1.02
N ASN A 164 -10.05 -4.42 -1.67
CA ASN A 164 -8.70 -4.96 -1.66
C ASN A 164 -7.64 -3.82 -1.61
N TYR A 165 -7.04 -3.65 -0.45
CA TYR A 165 -5.90 -2.79 -0.17
C TYR A 165 -4.61 -3.24 -0.89
N ARG A 166 -4.42 -4.53 -1.17
CA ARG A 166 -3.30 -4.97 -2.02
C ARG A 166 -3.48 -4.53 -3.48
N ALA A 167 -4.73 -4.31 -3.92
CA ALA A 167 -5.05 -3.58 -5.15
C ALA A 167 -4.95 -2.04 -5.03
N ALA A 168 -4.40 -1.46 -3.95
CA ALA A 168 -4.06 -0.03 -3.84
C ALA A 168 -2.83 0.36 -4.67
N ARG A 169 -2.72 -0.26 -5.84
CA ARG A 169 -1.50 -0.46 -6.61
C ARG A 169 -1.88 -0.57 -8.07
N ASP A 170 -0.98 -1.05 -8.90
CA ASP A 170 -1.03 -0.87 -10.33
C ASP A 170 -1.43 -2.20 -11.05
N PRO A 171 -2.47 -2.23 -11.90
CA PRO A 171 -3.01 -3.52 -12.38
C PRO A 171 -2.24 -4.21 -13.53
N TYR A 172 -1.92 -3.48 -14.60
CA TYR A 172 -1.60 -3.97 -15.95
C TYR A 172 -0.19 -4.51 -16.33
N THR A 173 0.72 -4.93 -15.44
CA THR A 173 2.17 -5.04 -15.83
C THR A 173 2.60 -6.40 -16.15
N ILE A 174 2.20 -7.35 -15.30
CA ILE A 174 2.57 -8.72 -15.50
C ILE A 174 1.79 -9.13 -16.76
N PHE A 175 0.56 -8.64 -16.84
CA PHE A 175 -0.34 -8.80 -17.96
C PHE A 175 -0.90 -7.44 -18.39
N SER A 176 -0.72 -7.08 -19.67
CA SER A 176 -1.12 -5.77 -20.22
C SER A 176 -2.59 -5.43 -20.02
N LYS A 177 -2.95 -4.14 -20.20
CA LYS A 177 -4.36 -3.71 -20.20
C LYS A 177 -5.20 -4.48 -21.22
N ASN A 178 -4.59 -4.97 -22.31
CA ASN A 178 -5.27 -5.84 -23.28
C ASN A 178 -5.60 -7.23 -22.69
N VAL A 179 -4.72 -7.84 -21.89
CA VAL A 179 -5.03 -9.11 -21.19
C VAL A 179 -6.22 -8.92 -20.25
N PHE A 180 -6.26 -7.81 -19.50
CA PHE A 180 -7.41 -7.46 -18.64
C PHE A 180 -8.70 -7.29 -19.46
N ASN A 181 -8.69 -6.54 -20.57
CA ASN A 181 -9.84 -6.40 -21.46
C ASN A 181 -10.30 -7.76 -22.02
N CYS A 182 -9.37 -8.62 -22.43
CA CYS A 182 -9.70 -9.97 -22.88
C CYS A 182 -10.33 -10.83 -21.77
N PHE A 183 -10.03 -10.60 -20.49
CA PHE A 183 -10.76 -11.22 -19.37
C PHE A 183 -12.20 -10.67 -19.20
N LYS A 184 -12.50 -9.42 -19.60
CA LYS A 184 -13.86 -8.85 -19.50
C LYS A 184 -14.86 -9.46 -20.49
N GLU A 185 -14.45 -9.81 -21.71
CA GLU A 185 -15.38 -10.24 -22.78
C GLU A 185 -16.21 -11.50 -22.47
N ASP A 186 -15.71 -12.38 -21.59
CA ASP A 186 -16.48 -13.56 -21.12
C ASP A 186 -17.44 -13.22 -19.96
N MET A 187 -17.22 -12.11 -19.26
CA MET A 187 -18.04 -11.67 -18.12
C MET A 187 -19.25 -10.81 -18.56
N GLN A 188 -19.16 -10.12 -19.72
CA GLN A 188 -20.27 -9.32 -20.25
C GLN A 188 -20.39 -9.42 -21.78
N LYS A 189 -21.54 -9.92 -22.25
CA LYS A 189 -21.91 -9.92 -23.69
C LYS A 189 -22.52 -8.59 -24.18
N THR A 190 -22.53 -7.53 -23.36
CA THR A 190 -23.34 -6.32 -23.64
C THR A 190 -22.76 -5.01 -23.09
N SER A 191 -21.85 -4.38 -23.82
CA SER A 191 -21.86 -2.93 -24.08
C SER A 191 -20.76 -2.54 -25.09
N SER A 192 -21.03 -1.52 -25.90
CA SER A 192 -20.19 -1.10 -27.01
C SER A 192 -19.41 0.18 -26.68
N SER A 193 -18.09 0.08 -26.52
CA SER A 193 -17.16 1.20 -26.68
C SER A 193 -15.81 0.69 -27.20
N ASP A 194 -15.25 1.36 -28.21
CA ASP A 194 -14.21 0.76 -29.07
C ASP A 194 -12.83 0.62 -28.39
N ASP A 195 -12.60 1.27 -27.25
CA ASP A 195 -11.32 1.19 -26.49
C ASP A 195 -11.31 0.14 -25.37
N GLU A 196 -12.46 -0.44 -25.00
CA GLU A 196 -12.56 -1.45 -23.91
C GLU A 196 -12.59 -2.91 -24.40
N THR A 197 -12.61 -3.14 -25.72
CA THR A 197 -12.65 -4.49 -26.30
C THR A 197 -11.28 -5.20 -26.22
N CYS A 198 -11.28 -6.53 -26.31
CA CYS A 198 -10.07 -7.33 -26.50
C CYS A 198 -9.51 -7.04 -27.89
N LYS A 199 -8.41 -6.30 -27.97
CA LYS A 199 -7.81 -5.92 -29.25
C LYS A 199 -7.17 -7.17 -29.86
N LYS A 200 -7.83 -7.71 -30.90
CA LYS A 200 -7.45 -8.92 -31.65
C LYS A 200 -6.17 -8.71 -32.46
N ASP A 201 -5.84 -7.47 -32.80
CA ASP A 201 -4.61 -7.11 -33.49
C ASP A 201 -3.43 -7.04 -32.51
N GLN A 202 -3.01 -8.20 -31.99
CA GLN A 202 -1.66 -8.54 -31.50
C GLN A 202 -1.68 -9.94 -30.84
N ASP A 203 -1.30 -10.94 -31.64
CA ASP A 203 -1.38 -12.40 -31.40
C ASP A 203 -0.96 -12.89 -29.99
N GLN A 204 -0.03 -12.20 -29.32
CA GLN A 204 0.55 -12.64 -28.06
C GLN A 204 -0.35 -12.40 -26.83
N ASP A 205 -0.97 -11.22 -26.69
CA ASP A 205 -1.71 -10.84 -25.47
C ASP A 205 -3.03 -11.63 -25.38
N GLN A 206 -3.70 -11.85 -26.52
CA GLN A 206 -4.91 -12.67 -26.60
C GLN A 206 -4.61 -14.15 -26.33
N LYS A 207 -3.48 -14.67 -26.82
CA LYS A 207 -3.05 -16.06 -26.57
C LYS A 207 -2.72 -16.27 -25.08
N ILE A 208 -1.94 -15.35 -24.48
CA ILE A 208 -1.70 -15.31 -23.03
C ILE A 208 -3.04 -15.29 -22.27
N ALA A 209 -3.96 -14.37 -22.59
CA ALA A 209 -5.24 -14.29 -21.91
C ALA A 209 -6.07 -15.58 -22.03
N THR A 210 -6.01 -16.26 -23.17
CA THR A 210 -6.75 -17.50 -23.44
C THR A 210 -6.19 -18.68 -22.65
N GLU A 211 -4.87 -18.90 -22.69
CA GLU A 211 -4.24 -19.97 -21.91
C GLU A 211 -4.31 -19.69 -20.41
N PHE A 212 -4.20 -18.42 -20.00
CA PHE A 212 -4.32 -18.05 -18.60
C PHE A 212 -5.72 -18.31 -18.05
N LYS A 213 -6.80 -18.00 -18.79
CA LYS A 213 -8.16 -18.39 -18.39
C LYS A 213 -8.31 -19.92 -18.25
N LYS A 214 -7.76 -20.69 -19.19
CA LYS A 214 -7.78 -22.17 -19.12
C LYS A 214 -7.02 -22.68 -17.89
N TYR A 215 -5.92 -22.03 -17.52
CA TYR A 215 -5.13 -22.33 -16.33
C TYR A 215 -5.95 -22.09 -15.05
N ILE A 216 -6.56 -20.91 -14.90
CA ILE A 216 -7.42 -20.58 -13.75
C ILE A 216 -8.61 -21.54 -13.65
N ALA A 217 -9.29 -21.85 -14.77
CA ALA A 217 -10.47 -22.70 -14.80
C ALA A 217 -10.18 -24.20 -14.56
N LYS A 218 -8.92 -24.62 -14.63
CA LYS A 218 -8.46 -26.00 -14.40
C LYS A 218 -7.54 -26.13 -13.18
N TYR A 219 -7.44 -25.09 -12.34
CA TYR A 219 -6.51 -25.08 -11.24
C TYR A 219 -6.94 -26.07 -10.13
N ASP A 220 -6.12 -27.09 -9.92
CA ASP A 220 -6.39 -28.24 -9.05
C ASP A 220 -5.24 -28.52 -8.05
N LYS A 221 -4.23 -27.64 -7.99
CA LYS A 221 -3.09 -27.78 -7.07
C LYS A 221 -3.51 -27.53 -5.62
N GLU A 222 -2.97 -28.33 -4.70
CA GLU A 222 -3.19 -28.21 -3.26
C GLU A 222 -2.74 -26.85 -2.67
N SER A 223 -1.72 -26.22 -3.26
CA SER A 223 -1.23 -24.90 -2.85
C SER A 223 -1.47 -23.86 -3.94
N ILE A 224 -2.00 -22.69 -3.56
CA ILE A 224 -2.24 -21.59 -4.50
C ILE A 224 -0.92 -20.86 -4.82
N ASN A 225 -0.55 -20.80 -6.10
CA ASN A 225 0.66 -20.12 -6.57
C ASN A 225 0.42 -18.68 -7.08
N SER A 226 1.51 -17.97 -7.39
CA SER A 226 1.48 -16.58 -7.88
C SER A 226 0.64 -16.44 -9.15
N LEU A 227 0.80 -17.35 -10.11
CA LEU A 227 0.10 -17.30 -11.38
C LEU A 227 -1.42 -17.38 -11.19
N TYR A 228 -1.93 -18.26 -10.34
CA TYR A 228 -3.36 -18.31 -10.03
C TYR A 228 -3.87 -17.00 -9.39
N ARG A 229 -3.12 -16.47 -8.43
CA ARG A 229 -3.43 -15.22 -7.72
C ARG A 229 -3.56 -14.04 -8.68
N PHE A 230 -2.65 -13.90 -9.65
CA PHE A 230 -2.78 -12.86 -10.68
C PHE A 230 -4.07 -12.99 -11.52
N GLY A 231 -4.58 -14.20 -11.78
CA GLY A 231 -5.84 -14.38 -12.50
C GLY A 231 -7.04 -13.89 -11.70
N LYS A 232 -7.03 -14.09 -10.38
CA LYS A 232 -8.01 -13.53 -9.44
C LYS A 232 -7.89 -12.01 -9.32
N TYR A 233 -6.67 -11.47 -9.30
CA TYR A 233 -6.40 -10.03 -9.32
C TYR A 233 -6.95 -9.33 -10.57
N ILE A 234 -6.79 -9.94 -11.76
CA ILE A 234 -7.43 -9.47 -12.99
C ILE A 234 -8.96 -9.47 -12.85
N GLY A 235 -9.52 -10.53 -12.27
CA GLY A 235 -10.95 -10.64 -11.99
C GLY A 235 -11.48 -9.53 -11.07
N PHE A 236 -10.80 -9.27 -9.95
CA PHE A 236 -11.15 -8.20 -9.00
C PHE A 236 -11.16 -6.84 -9.68
N TRP A 237 -10.09 -6.48 -10.38
CA TRP A 237 -10.00 -5.18 -11.05
C TRP A 237 -11.05 -5.01 -12.15
N ASN A 238 -11.31 -6.05 -12.94
CA ASN A 238 -12.35 -6.01 -13.96
C ASN A 238 -13.74 -5.80 -13.34
N ASP A 239 -14.09 -6.55 -12.30
CA ASP A 239 -15.36 -6.38 -11.58
C ASP A 239 -15.50 -4.99 -10.93
N LEU A 240 -14.43 -4.49 -10.29
CA LEU A 240 -14.37 -3.16 -9.72
C LEU A 240 -14.58 -2.06 -10.77
N PHE A 241 -13.86 -2.10 -11.89
CA PHE A 241 -14.03 -1.13 -12.98
C PHE A 241 -15.42 -1.25 -13.63
N THR A 242 -15.96 -2.46 -13.78
CA THR A 242 -17.32 -2.67 -14.29
C THR A 242 -18.40 -2.11 -13.36
N LYS A 243 -18.25 -2.25 -12.04
CA LYS A 243 -19.21 -1.72 -11.04
C LYS A 243 -19.08 -0.21 -10.81
N THR A 244 -17.86 0.32 -10.90
CA THR A 244 -17.53 1.66 -10.37
C THR A 244 -16.79 2.58 -11.36
N GLY A 245 -16.57 2.17 -12.61
CA GLY A 245 -15.76 2.88 -13.61
C GLY A 245 -16.03 4.39 -13.70
N ASP A 246 -17.28 4.81 -13.89
CA ASP A 246 -17.65 6.23 -13.94
C ASP A 246 -17.24 7.02 -12.68
N ARG A 247 -17.26 6.37 -11.51
CA ARG A 247 -16.89 6.97 -10.22
C ARG A 247 -15.38 7.09 -10.09
N LEU A 248 -14.65 6.04 -10.46
CA LEU A 248 -13.18 6.03 -10.47
C LEU A 248 -12.61 7.01 -11.52
N ASN A 249 -13.26 7.13 -12.68
CA ASN A 249 -12.95 8.11 -13.71
C ASN A 249 -13.18 9.55 -13.21
N ARG A 250 -14.27 9.81 -12.48
CA ARG A 250 -14.53 11.11 -11.83
C ARG A 250 -13.54 11.46 -10.72
N LEU A 251 -12.98 10.45 -10.05
CA LEU A 251 -11.88 10.59 -9.10
C LEU A 251 -10.52 10.75 -9.79
N GLU A 252 -10.46 10.61 -11.12
CA GLU A 252 -9.24 10.67 -11.92
C GLU A 252 -8.19 9.63 -11.49
N ILE A 253 -8.62 8.40 -11.19
CA ILE A 253 -7.76 7.31 -10.67
C ILE A 253 -6.49 7.07 -11.49
N GLU A 254 -6.57 7.19 -12.82
CA GLU A 254 -5.45 7.05 -13.77
C GLU A 254 -4.34 8.10 -13.56
N LYS A 255 -4.57 9.21 -12.82
CA LYS A 255 -3.51 10.15 -12.40
C LYS A 255 -2.66 9.62 -11.25
N TRP A 256 -3.24 8.76 -10.41
CA TRP A 256 -2.63 8.19 -9.22
C TRP A 256 -1.98 6.83 -9.49
N ILE A 257 -2.51 6.06 -10.45
CA ILE A 257 -1.85 4.87 -10.98
C ILE A 257 -0.65 5.32 -11.84
N LYS A 258 0.54 5.34 -11.24
CA LYS A 258 1.79 5.70 -11.93
C LYS A 258 2.18 4.61 -12.91
N ASN A 259 2.77 5.02 -14.03
CA ASN A 259 2.84 4.17 -15.22
C ASN A 259 4.24 4.13 -15.89
N LYS A 260 5.22 4.80 -15.27
CA LYS A 260 6.65 4.91 -15.64
C LYS A 260 7.49 5.05 -14.38
N ASN A 261 8.77 4.67 -14.45
CA ASN A 261 9.76 4.87 -13.38
C ASN A 261 9.31 4.28 -12.03
N LEU A 262 8.86 3.02 -12.08
CA LEU A 262 8.15 2.36 -11.01
C LEU A 262 9.08 1.72 -9.96
N PHE A 263 10.32 1.43 -10.33
CA PHE A 263 11.40 0.90 -9.47
C PHE A 263 12.54 1.89 -9.28
N ALA A 264 12.83 2.75 -10.26
CA ALA A 264 13.73 3.89 -10.10
C ALA A 264 13.38 5.06 -11.03
N LEU A 265 13.78 6.28 -10.63
CA LEU A 265 13.71 7.46 -11.50
C LEU A 265 14.78 7.45 -12.62
N ASP A 266 15.86 6.71 -12.40
CA ASP A 266 16.85 6.40 -13.43
C ASP A 266 16.34 5.21 -14.25
N ILE A 267 16.12 5.39 -15.55
CA ILE A 267 15.49 4.39 -16.42
C ILE A 267 16.32 3.11 -16.62
N THR A 268 17.65 3.20 -16.49
CA THR A 268 18.53 2.02 -16.59
C THR A 268 18.36 1.15 -15.35
N LYS A 269 18.40 1.77 -14.16
CA LYS A 269 18.20 1.10 -12.87
C LYS A 269 16.76 0.61 -12.72
N ASP A 270 15.80 1.35 -13.23
CA ASP A 270 14.39 0.99 -13.25
C ASP A 270 14.15 -0.32 -14.01
N LYS A 271 14.74 -0.42 -15.21
CA LYS A 271 14.70 -1.65 -16.02
C LYS A 271 15.36 -2.83 -15.31
N GLN A 272 16.56 -2.64 -14.74
CA GLN A 272 17.28 -3.70 -14.01
C GLN A 272 16.48 -4.22 -12.81
N LEU A 273 15.89 -3.32 -12.02
CA LEU A 273 15.07 -3.66 -10.88
C LEU A 273 13.76 -4.33 -11.32
N ALA A 274 13.12 -3.88 -12.40
CA ALA A 274 11.95 -4.54 -12.99
C ALA A 274 12.26 -5.97 -13.47
N GLU A 275 13.44 -6.19 -14.05
CA GLU A 275 13.92 -7.52 -14.48
C GLU A 275 14.19 -8.45 -13.30
N LYS A 276 14.86 -7.99 -12.24
CA LYS A 276 15.05 -8.77 -11.00
C LYS A 276 13.71 -9.08 -10.34
N TYR A 277 12.90 -8.05 -10.16
CA TYR A 277 11.55 -8.14 -9.63
C TYR A 277 10.69 -9.20 -10.34
N ALA A 278 10.64 -9.19 -11.68
CA ALA A 278 9.88 -10.16 -12.47
C ALA A 278 10.41 -11.61 -12.34
N ARG A 279 11.69 -11.80 -12.01
CA ARG A 279 12.27 -13.12 -11.69
C ARG A 279 11.89 -13.58 -10.29
N THR A 280 11.92 -12.70 -9.29
CA THR A 280 11.61 -13.06 -7.90
C THR A 280 10.15 -13.50 -7.71
N ILE A 281 9.21 -12.92 -8.45
CA ILE A 281 7.77 -13.10 -8.18
C ILE A 281 7.14 -14.39 -8.71
N PHE A 282 7.81 -15.06 -9.64
CA PHE A 282 7.38 -16.32 -10.24
C PHE A 282 8.40 -17.40 -9.97
N THR A 283 7.93 -18.58 -9.60
CA THR A 283 8.77 -19.79 -9.59
C THR A 283 9.27 -20.12 -10.99
N LYS A 284 10.28 -20.99 -11.09
CA LYS A 284 10.75 -21.52 -12.38
C LYS A 284 9.60 -22.18 -13.16
N GLU A 285 8.80 -23.00 -12.50
CA GLU A 285 7.64 -23.70 -13.10
C GLU A 285 6.62 -22.72 -13.70
N GLU A 286 6.30 -21.63 -13.00
CA GLU A 286 5.37 -20.62 -13.50
C GLU A 286 5.93 -19.82 -14.68
N ARG A 287 7.24 -19.53 -14.69
CA ARG A 287 7.90 -18.89 -15.85
C ARG A 287 7.93 -19.82 -17.06
N ASP A 288 8.22 -21.10 -16.85
CA ASP A 288 8.21 -22.11 -17.91
C ASP A 288 6.77 -22.29 -18.46
N THR A 289 5.75 -22.24 -17.58
CA THR A 289 4.33 -22.20 -17.97
C THR A 289 4.01 -20.97 -18.84
N LEU A 290 4.41 -19.76 -18.40
CA LEU A 290 4.20 -18.51 -19.13
C LEU A 290 4.91 -18.48 -20.50
N ASN A 291 6.09 -19.07 -20.61
CA ASN A 291 6.80 -19.25 -21.88
C ASN A 291 6.01 -20.19 -22.81
N SER A 292 5.52 -21.32 -22.31
CA SER A 292 4.78 -22.31 -23.12
C SER A 292 3.54 -21.73 -23.81
N TRP A 293 2.88 -20.76 -23.18
CA TRP A 293 1.71 -20.07 -23.77
C TRP A 293 2.04 -19.27 -25.02
N ILE A 294 3.31 -18.95 -25.28
CA ILE A 294 3.75 -18.13 -26.43
C ILE A 294 4.75 -18.83 -27.36
N GLU A 295 5.07 -20.11 -27.12
CA GLU A 295 6.08 -20.88 -27.89
C GLU A 295 5.81 -20.94 -29.41
N ASP A 296 4.54 -21.03 -29.85
CA ASP A 296 4.19 -21.04 -31.28
C ASP A 296 4.34 -19.68 -31.99
N THR A 297 4.93 -18.66 -31.37
CA THR A 297 5.15 -17.36 -32.04
C THR A 297 6.29 -17.47 -33.07
N PRO A 298 6.13 -16.90 -34.28
CA PRO A 298 7.11 -17.05 -35.35
C PRO A 298 8.49 -16.45 -34.98
N PRO A 299 9.59 -16.98 -35.54
CA PRO A 299 10.95 -16.65 -35.09
C PRO A 299 11.29 -15.14 -35.10
N PRO A 300 12.13 -14.66 -34.16
CA PRO A 300 12.80 -15.42 -33.10
C PRO A 300 11.86 -15.85 -31.97
N PRO A 301 12.08 -17.02 -31.34
CA PRO A 301 11.25 -17.48 -30.22
C PRO A 301 11.28 -16.45 -29.08
N LYS A 302 10.10 -15.98 -28.69
CA LYS A 302 9.97 -14.98 -27.63
C LYS A 302 9.88 -15.67 -26.29
N THR A 303 10.77 -15.31 -25.37
CA THR A 303 10.54 -15.54 -23.95
C THR A 303 9.47 -14.59 -23.45
N TRP A 304 8.66 -15.04 -22.50
CA TRP A 304 7.68 -14.18 -21.85
C TRP A 304 8.43 -13.15 -21.00
N GLN A 305 7.94 -11.92 -21.01
CA GLN A 305 8.45 -10.84 -20.19
C GLN A 305 7.28 -10.23 -19.43
N ALA A 306 7.51 -9.84 -18.18
CA ALA A 306 6.63 -8.91 -17.49
C ALA A 306 6.51 -7.68 -18.37
N ALA A 307 5.30 -7.37 -18.79
CA ALA A 307 5.06 -6.60 -19.99
C ALA A 307 5.42 -5.09 -19.83
N TYR A 308 5.66 -4.58 -18.61
CA TYR A 308 6.36 -3.29 -18.39
C TYR A 308 7.81 -3.28 -18.89
N ILE A 309 8.53 -4.39 -18.72
CA ILE A 309 9.88 -4.54 -19.28
C ILE A 309 9.80 -4.38 -20.80
N SER A 310 8.78 -4.98 -21.43
CA SER A 310 8.52 -4.83 -22.86
C SER A 310 8.14 -3.39 -23.25
N SER A 311 7.40 -2.64 -22.41
CA SER A 311 7.05 -1.24 -22.69
C SER A 311 8.28 -0.31 -22.61
N ILE A 312 9.17 -0.49 -21.63
CA ILE A 312 10.46 0.23 -21.56
C ILE A 312 11.34 -0.11 -22.76
N GLN A 313 11.44 -1.39 -23.14
CA GLN A 313 12.25 -1.81 -24.28
C GLN A 313 11.77 -1.16 -25.58
N GLN A 314 10.45 -1.04 -25.78
CA GLN A 314 9.87 -0.32 -26.93
C GLN A 314 10.16 1.19 -26.88
N ALA A 315 10.04 1.82 -25.70
CA ALA A 315 10.35 3.24 -25.51
C ALA A 315 11.85 3.58 -25.65
N SER A 316 12.73 2.59 -25.54
CA SER A 316 14.19 2.73 -25.64
C SER A 316 14.74 2.59 -27.07
N ALA A 317 13.90 2.24 -28.05
CA ALA A 317 14.32 2.03 -29.43
C ALA A 317 14.45 3.35 -30.22
N PRO A 318 15.40 3.47 -31.18
CA PRO A 318 15.50 4.65 -32.04
C PRO A 318 14.23 4.86 -32.88
N VAL A 319 13.67 6.07 -32.76
CA VAL A 319 12.40 6.56 -33.34
C VAL A 319 12.05 6.00 -34.73
N LEU A 320 10.88 5.35 -34.85
CA LEU A 320 9.97 5.47 -36.00
C LEU A 320 8.56 4.85 -35.77
N VAL A 321 8.03 4.94 -34.55
CA VAL A 321 6.71 4.36 -34.20
C VAL A 321 5.71 5.48 -33.86
N PRO A 322 4.53 5.56 -34.50
CA PRO A 322 3.50 6.54 -34.16
C PRO A 322 3.02 6.38 -32.71
N SER A 323 2.73 7.51 -32.05
CA SER A 323 2.32 7.59 -30.63
C SER A 323 0.99 6.89 -30.29
N SER A 324 0.32 6.29 -31.27
CA SER A 324 -0.94 5.55 -31.14
C SER A 324 -0.79 4.04 -30.90
N SER A 325 0.44 3.51 -30.76
CA SER A 325 0.70 2.06 -30.71
C SER A 325 1.48 1.55 -29.49
N ILE A 326 1.68 2.40 -28.48
CA ILE A 326 2.23 1.97 -27.19
C ILE A 326 1.19 1.10 -26.47
N LYS A 327 1.49 -0.20 -26.27
CA LYS A 327 0.69 -1.04 -25.37
C LYS A 327 0.78 -0.49 -23.94
N LEU A 328 -0.33 -0.50 -23.19
CA LEU A 328 -0.42 0.00 -21.80
C LEU A 328 -0.13 -1.12 -20.77
N VAL A 329 0.79 -0.90 -19.82
CA VAL A 329 1.44 -1.99 -19.03
C VAL A 329 2.06 -1.63 -17.65
N HIS A 330 1.43 -1.93 -16.49
CA HIS A 330 1.59 -1.22 -15.18
C HIS A 330 1.39 -2.10 -13.82
N HIS A 331 2.23 -2.09 -12.75
CA HIS A 331 2.70 -3.18 -11.78
C HIS A 331 1.91 -3.85 -10.59
N PRO A 332 1.77 -5.23 -10.56
CA PRO A 332 1.48 -6.11 -9.38
C PRO A 332 2.67 -6.95 -8.69
N ALA A 333 2.75 -7.18 -7.31
CA ALA A 333 3.85 -7.56 -6.29
C ALA A 333 3.56 -7.99 -4.77
N LEU A 334 4.44 -8.82 -4.12
CA LEU A 334 4.14 -9.91 -3.12
C LEU A 334 4.71 -10.01 -1.63
N GLU A 335 3.92 -10.30 -0.55
CA GLU A 335 4.27 -10.62 0.91
C GLU A 335 5.52 -11.43 1.36
N GLN A 336 6.02 -11.11 2.55
CA GLN A 336 7.36 -11.47 3.06
C GLN A 336 7.69 -12.98 2.97
N GLN A 337 8.73 -13.32 2.21
CA GLN A 337 9.18 -14.69 2.00
C GLN A 337 10.09 -15.16 3.14
N THR A 338 9.61 -16.06 4.01
CA THR A 338 10.41 -16.67 5.10
C THR A 338 11.09 -17.98 4.72
N LEU A 339 10.60 -18.68 3.69
CA LEU A 339 11.23 -19.85 3.08
C LEU A 339 11.14 -19.77 1.54
N PRO A 340 12.15 -20.26 0.79
CA PRO A 340 12.04 -20.45 -0.65
C PRO A 340 10.82 -21.34 -0.99
N GLY A 341 9.83 -20.77 -1.68
CA GLY A 341 8.57 -21.45 -2.02
C GLY A 341 7.42 -21.29 -1.02
N SER A 342 7.61 -20.72 0.18
CA SER A 342 6.47 -20.28 1.02
C SER A 342 5.90 -18.97 0.48
N ALA A 343 4.59 -18.94 0.19
CA ALA A 343 4.01 -18.09 -0.86
C ALA A 343 3.84 -16.58 -0.54
N PRO A 344 4.53 -15.68 -1.27
CA PRO A 344 4.30 -14.23 -1.26
C PRO A 344 2.94 -13.77 -1.93
N LEU A 345 2.52 -12.51 -1.67
CA LEU A 345 1.31 -11.63 -1.95
C LEU A 345 0.91 -10.84 -3.25
N ALA A 346 0.95 -11.37 -4.48
CA ALA A 346 1.34 -10.69 -5.75
C ALA A 346 0.72 -9.37 -6.36
N GLU A 347 0.61 -8.19 -5.70
CA GLU A 347 -0.21 -7.04 -6.18
C GLU A 347 0.31 -5.55 -6.30
N GLY A 348 1.57 -5.12 -6.01
CA GLY A 348 2.23 -4.09 -6.91
C GLY A 348 3.56 -3.38 -6.63
N SER A 349 4.22 -2.85 -7.67
CA SER A 349 5.58 -2.28 -7.53
C SER A 349 5.60 -0.90 -6.90
N GLN A 350 4.46 -0.21 -6.81
CA GLN A 350 4.26 1.04 -6.08
C GLN A 350 2.91 1.02 -5.35
N LYS A 351 2.89 1.58 -4.15
CA LYS A 351 1.73 1.67 -3.26
C LYS A 351 1.14 3.07 -3.27
N GLU A 352 -0.13 3.19 -3.65
CA GLU A 352 -0.82 4.48 -3.73
C GLU A 352 -2.05 4.49 -2.83
N VAL A 353 -1.91 5.09 -1.65
CA VAL A 353 -2.96 5.13 -0.60
C VAL A 353 -4.27 5.73 -1.11
N ILE A 354 -4.17 6.69 -2.04
CA ILE A 354 -5.32 7.32 -2.69
C ILE A 354 -6.08 6.35 -3.59
N VAL A 355 -5.42 5.37 -4.21
CA VAL A 355 -6.10 4.31 -4.98
C VAL A 355 -7.00 3.49 -4.05
N PHE A 356 -6.55 3.11 -2.85
CA PHE A 356 -7.41 2.41 -1.88
C PHE A 356 -8.61 3.26 -1.45
N LEU A 357 -8.37 4.53 -1.10
CA LEU A 357 -9.42 5.50 -0.76
C LEU A 357 -10.45 5.62 -1.89
N PHE A 358 -10.00 5.64 -3.15
CA PHE A 358 -10.85 5.76 -4.33
C PHE A 358 -11.71 4.51 -4.56
N GLN A 359 -11.14 3.31 -4.45
CA GLN A 359 -11.93 2.07 -4.48
C GLN A 359 -13.04 2.11 -3.41
N PHE A 360 -12.64 2.40 -2.17
CA PHE A 360 -13.52 2.36 -1.01
C PHE A 360 -14.66 3.38 -1.11
N ALA A 361 -14.35 4.63 -1.50
CA ALA A 361 -15.33 5.67 -1.70
C ALA A 361 -16.24 5.41 -2.92
N ALA A 362 -15.71 4.84 -4.00
CA ALA A 362 -16.50 4.49 -5.18
C ALA A 362 -17.45 3.31 -4.95
N LEU A 363 -17.04 2.32 -4.12
CA LEU A 363 -17.90 1.21 -3.69
C LEU A 363 -19.00 1.68 -2.73
N ILE A 364 -18.70 2.60 -1.80
CA ILE A 364 -19.74 3.24 -0.97
C ILE A 364 -20.72 4.04 -1.84
N ASP A 365 -20.24 4.77 -2.85
CA ASP A 365 -21.08 5.56 -3.75
C ASP A 365 -21.88 4.69 -4.75
N GLU A 366 -21.41 3.47 -5.06
CA GLU A 366 -22.21 2.41 -5.70
C GLU A 366 -23.35 2.02 -4.77
N TYR A 367 -23.01 1.54 -3.58
CA TYR A 367 -23.97 1.06 -2.59
C TYR A 367 -25.05 2.10 -2.28
N VAL A 368 -24.68 3.34 -2.02
CA VAL A 368 -25.64 4.41 -1.69
C VAL A 368 -26.63 4.72 -2.83
N LYS A 369 -26.21 4.58 -4.10
CA LYS A 369 -26.98 5.04 -5.28
C LYS A 369 -27.61 3.92 -6.11
N ARG A 370 -27.35 2.65 -5.78
CA ARG A 370 -27.82 1.49 -6.53
C ARG A 370 -29.32 1.23 -6.30
N SER A 371 -30.15 2.03 -6.97
CA SER A 371 -31.62 2.00 -6.90
C SER A 371 -32.21 0.59 -6.91
N GLY A 372 -32.99 0.26 -5.88
CA GLY A 372 -33.81 -0.95 -5.82
C GLY A 372 -33.06 -2.28 -5.63
N LYS A 373 -31.77 -2.27 -5.30
CA LYS A 373 -30.95 -3.49 -5.13
C LYS A 373 -30.15 -3.58 -3.82
N ASN A 374 -30.43 -2.71 -2.84
CA ASN A 374 -29.80 -2.74 -1.52
C ASN A 374 -30.72 -2.09 -0.46
N ASN A 375 -30.26 -2.09 0.78
CA ASN A 375 -31.04 -1.64 1.94
C ASN A 375 -30.72 -0.22 2.43
N PHE A 376 -29.84 0.55 1.78
CA PHE A 376 -29.29 1.82 2.32
C PHE A 376 -30.37 2.81 2.78
N ALA A 377 -31.39 3.05 1.95
CA ALA A 377 -32.46 4.00 2.24
C ALA A 377 -33.27 3.63 3.51
N THR A 378 -33.39 2.33 3.80
CA THR A 378 -34.07 1.79 4.98
C THR A 378 -33.12 1.74 6.18
N ASP A 379 -31.92 1.22 5.99
CA ASP A 379 -30.98 0.96 7.08
C ASP A 379 -30.31 2.23 7.62
N PHE A 380 -30.18 3.29 6.82
CA PHE A 380 -29.52 4.54 7.20
C PHE A 380 -30.47 5.74 7.21
N VAL A 381 -31.80 5.53 7.29
CA VAL A 381 -32.80 6.60 7.17
C VAL A 381 -32.56 7.78 8.11
N ASN A 382 -32.24 7.50 9.39
CA ASN A 382 -31.96 8.46 10.46
C ASN A 382 -30.55 8.23 11.08
N ASP A 383 -29.65 7.59 10.34
CA ASP A 383 -28.32 7.25 10.83
C ASP A 383 -27.33 8.42 10.59
N PRO A 384 -26.51 8.83 11.58
CA PRO A 384 -25.59 9.95 11.44
C PRO A 384 -24.54 9.75 10.33
N ARG A 385 -24.28 8.52 9.88
CA ARG A 385 -23.32 8.22 8.80
C ARG A 385 -23.88 8.47 7.41
N LYS A 386 -25.20 8.65 7.28
CA LYS A 386 -25.91 8.76 6.00
C LYS A 386 -25.33 9.86 5.09
N GLU A 387 -25.12 11.07 5.61
CA GLU A 387 -24.58 12.19 4.83
C GLU A 387 -23.13 11.93 4.39
N PHE A 388 -22.31 11.35 5.26
CA PHE A 388 -20.92 11.03 4.96
C PHE A 388 -20.79 9.91 3.91
N MET A 389 -21.64 8.88 3.99
CA MET A 389 -21.74 7.85 2.95
C MET A 389 -22.21 8.44 1.62
N GLN A 390 -23.22 9.34 1.63
CA GLN A 390 -23.71 10.03 0.44
C GLN A 390 -22.69 10.97 -0.21
N ASN A 391 -21.71 11.46 0.54
CA ASN A 391 -20.65 12.34 0.04
C ASN A 391 -19.26 11.67 0.02
N ALA A 392 -19.18 10.33 0.20
CA ALA A 392 -17.91 9.62 0.30
C ALA A 392 -16.98 9.90 -0.90
N LEU A 393 -17.53 9.89 -2.12
CA LEU A 393 -16.80 10.21 -3.34
C LEU A 393 -16.22 11.64 -3.34
N LYS A 394 -16.95 12.62 -2.81
CA LYS A 394 -16.51 14.03 -2.75
C LYS A 394 -15.46 14.25 -1.67
N ASN A 395 -15.64 13.62 -0.51
CA ASN A 395 -14.68 13.62 0.59
C ASN A 395 -13.35 12.99 0.13
N ALA A 396 -13.40 11.87 -0.60
CA ALA A 396 -12.23 11.25 -1.23
C ALA A 396 -11.54 12.16 -2.26
N GLN A 397 -12.30 12.80 -3.15
CA GLN A 397 -11.77 13.72 -4.15
C GLN A 397 -11.09 14.95 -3.51
N ALA A 398 -11.67 15.51 -2.44
CA ALA A 398 -11.06 16.59 -1.67
C ALA A 398 -9.77 16.14 -0.98
N MET A 399 -9.77 14.99 -0.30
CA MET A 399 -8.56 14.43 0.33
C MET A 399 -7.42 14.19 -0.67
N ALA A 400 -7.73 13.68 -1.87
CA ALA A 400 -6.73 13.47 -2.92
C ALA A 400 -6.16 14.80 -3.44
N LYS A 401 -7.01 15.80 -3.71
CA LYS A 401 -6.56 17.12 -4.16
C LYS A 401 -5.67 17.81 -3.13
N ASN A 402 -6.07 17.75 -1.86
CA ASN A 402 -5.27 18.24 -0.74
C ASN A 402 -3.89 17.58 -0.67
N LEU A 403 -3.82 16.25 -0.87
CA LEU A 403 -2.56 15.53 -0.89
C LEU A 403 -1.67 15.92 -2.07
N GLU A 404 -2.23 16.10 -3.28
CA GLU A 404 -1.50 16.55 -4.47
C GLU A 404 -0.90 17.96 -4.28
N ASP A 405 -1.71 18.90 -3.78
CA ASP A 405 -1.29 20.27 -3.47
C ASP A 405 -0.20 20.28 -2.39
N ARG A 406 -0.41 19.53 -1.32
CA ARG A 406 0.53 19.43 -0.21
C ARG A 406 1.85 18.81 -0.64
N THR A 407 1.82 17.72 -1.41
CA THR A 407 3.04 17.05 -1.90
C THR A 407 3.84 17.97 -2.82
N THR A 408 3.15 18.80 -3.62
CA THR A 408 3.77 19.88 -4.39
C THR A 408 4.40 20.95 -3.49
N ALA A 409 3.70 21.43 -2.46
CA ALA A 409 4.24 22.41 -1.52
C ALA A 409 5.45 21.87 -0.72
N ILE A 410 5.46 20.57 -0.38
CA ILE A 410 6.60 19.88 0.25
C ILE A 410 7.80 19.86 -0.70
N ARG A 411 7.61 19.45 -1.97
CA ARG A 411 8.65 19.51 -3.00
C ARG A 411 9.24 20.92 -3.13
N ASP A 412 8.38 21.94 -3.24
CA ASP A 412 8.81 23.33 -3.41
C ASP A 412 9.58 23.85 -2.20
N TYR A 413 9.17 23.51 -0.98
CA TYR A 413 9.94 23.81 0.24
C TYR A 413 11.28 23.06 0.25
N PHE A 414 11.30 21.77 -0.09
CA PHE A 414 12.54 20.97 -0.13
C PHE A 414 13.53 21.44 -1.20
N LYS A 415 13.05 21.99 -2.33
CA LYS A 415 13.92 22.71 -3.28
C LYS A 415 14.54 23.97 -2.66
N LYS A 416 13.78 24.72 -1.84
CA LYS A 416 14.23 25.95 -1.17
C LYS A 416 15.21 25.74 -0.02
N ILE A 417 15.26 24.52 0.54
CA ILE A 417 16.24 24.11 1.56
C ILE A 417 17.30 23.13 1.00
N GLU A 418 17.45 23.06 -0.32
CA GLU A 418 18.46 22.25 -1.04
C GLU A 418 18.42 20.74 -0.72
N VAL A 419 17.24 20.24 -0.30
CA VAL A 419 16.95 18.82 -0.06
C VAL A 419 16.56 18.11 -1.36
N VAL A 420 15.85 18.80 -2.25
CA VAL A 420 15.46 18.31 -3.58
C VAL A 420 16.13 19.14 -4.67
N ASP A 421 16.53 18.50 -5.76
CA ASP A 421 17.10 19.17 -6.94
C ASP A 421 16.15 20.27 -7.46
N SER A 422 16.67 21.49 -7.65
CA SER A 422 15.88 22.64 -8.13
C SER A 422 15.14 22.32 -9.44
N ASP A 423 15.76 21.48 -10.26
CA ASP A 423 15.35 21.18 -11.63
C ASP A 423 14.38 19.98 -11.70
N PHE A 424 14.10 19.33 -10.56
CA PHE A 424 13.20 18.17 -10.45
C PHE A 424 11.74 18.56 -10.72
N GLU A 425 11.19 18.11 -11.84
CA GLU A 425 9.82 18.43 -12.26
C GLU A 425 9.06 17.16 -12.64
N PRO A 426 8.31 16.54 -11.70
CA PRO A 426 7.69 15.23 -11.92
C PRO A 426 6.55 15.29 -12.96
N ALA A 427 5.98 16.47 -13.23
CA ALA A 427 5.06 16.67 -14.34
C ALA A 427 5.65 16.25 -15.71
N LYS A 428 6.98 16.31 -15.88
CA LYS A 428 7.68 15.89 -17.10
C LYS A 428 7.65 14.38 -17.34
N LEU A 429 7.49 13.54 -16.29
CA LEU A 429 7.27 12.08 -16.43
C LEU A 429 6.09 11.77 -17.35
N ARG A 430 4.99 12.48 -17.12
CA ARG A 430 3.72 12.26 -17.84
C ARG A 430 3.81 12.65 -19.32
N GLN A 431 4.83 13.42 -19.73
CA GLN A 431 4.88 14.09 -21.03
C GLN A 431 6.05 13.70 -21.94
N SER A 432 7.13 13.09 -21.43
CA SER A 432 8.31 12.76 -22.23
C SER A 432 8.87 11.35 -22.00
N SER A 433 9.81 10.94 -22.85
CA SER A 433 10.66 9.76 -22.71
C SER A 433 12.02 10.09 -22.06
N GLN A 434 12.22 11.31 -21.56
CA GLN A 434 13.46 11.73 -20.92
C GLN A 434 13.50 11.25 -19.47
N SER A 435 14.68 10.88 -18.98
CA SER A 435 14.91 10.59 -17.56
C SER A 435 14.65 11.84 -16.71
N ILE A 436 14.04 11.68 -15.53
CA ILE A 436 14.02 12.79 -14.57
C ILE A 436 15.42 12.95 -14.00
N ASN A 437 15.91 14.20 -13.96
CA ASN A 437 17.06 14.53 -13.15
C ASN A 437 16.61 14.82 -11.70
N ASN A 438 17.02 13.96 -10.77
CA ASN A 438 17.04 14.23 -9.33
C ASN A 438 18.47 14.07 -8.74
N SER A 439 19.50 14.17 -9.60
CA SER A 439 20.88 13.82 -9.23
C SER A 439 21.42 14.65 -8.07
N LYS A 440 21.00 15.92 -7.91
CA LYS A 440 21.43 16.78 -6.79
C LYS A 440 20.59 16.63 -5.52
N SER A 441 19.42 15.98 -5.57
CA SER A 441 18.59 15.73 -4.37
C SER A 441 19.37 14.96 -3.31
N LYS A 442 18.91 15.00 -2.04
CA LYS A 442 19.42 14.14 -0.97
C LYS A 442 18.90 12.71 -1.15
N ALA A 443 19.75 11.74 -0.82
CA ALA A 443 19.42 10.33 -0.73
C ALA A 443 18.91 10.02 0.68
N PHE A 444 17.71 9.45 0.76
CA PHE A 444 17.04 9.17 2.02
C PHE A 444 16.88 7.66 2.20
N ALA A 445 17.52 7.13 3.24
CA ALA A 445 17.36 5.75 3.68
C ALA A 445 16.28 5.67 4.76
N ILE A 446 15.29 4.81 4.54
CA ILE A 446 14.34 4.41 5.58
C ILE A 446 14.70 2.98 5.98
N VAL A 447 15.28 2.82 7.17
CA VAL A 447 15.62 1.52 7.74
C VAL A 447 14.51 1.09 8.68
N THR A 448 13.87 -0.02 8.37
CA THR A 448 12.94 -0.69 9.26
C THR A 448 13.70 -1.71 10.10
N TYR A 449 13.66 -1.52 11.42
CA TYR A 449 14.07 -2.52 12.39
C TYR A 449 12.88 -3.46 12.67
N PRO A 450 13.06 -4.79 12.63
CA PRO A 450 11.97 -5.75 12.82
C PRO A 450 11.51 -5.72 14.28
N PRO A 451 10.20 -5.62 14.57
CA PRO A 451 9.75 -5.57 15.95
C PRO A 451 9.90 -6.91 16.66
N SER A 452 10.51 -6.91 17.85
CA SER A 452 10.74 -8.13 18.65
C SER A 452 9.46 -8.92 18.95
N SER A 453 8.30 -8.24 19.02
CA SER A 453 6.98 -8.85 19.23
C SER A 453 6.52 -9.81 18.12
N PHE A 454 7.14 -9.78 16.93
CA PHE A 454 6.79 -10.66 15.81
C PHE A 454 7.75 -11.86 15.63
N GLY A 455 8.77 -12.00 16.49
CA GLY A 455 9.84 -12.98 16.32
C GLY A 455 10.99 -12.45 15.46
N ALA A 456 12.09 -13.20 15.38
CA ALA A 456 13.34 -12.77 14.75
C ALA A 456 13.16 -12.48 13.24
N GLY A 457 13.06 -11.20 12.90
CA GLY A 457 12.97 -10.72 11.52
C GLY A 457 14.30 -10.16 10.98
N GLU A 458 14.27 -9.80 9.72
CA GLU A 458 15.34 -9.07 9.04
C GLU A 458 15.10 -7.55 9.13
N ALA A 459 16.18 -6.79 9.33
CA ALA A 459 16.18 -5.36 9.13
C ALA A 459 16.33 -5.03 7.65
N THR A 460 15.64 -3.97 7.22
CA THR A 460 15.39 -3.71 5.79
C THR A 460 15.52 -2.25 5.44
N ILE A 461 16.09 -1.94 4.26
CA ILE A 461 15.95 -0.62 3.64
C ILE A 461 14.70 -0.64 2.77
N GLN A 462 13.73 0.19 3.12
CA GLN A 462 12.47 0.34 2.39
C GLN A 462 12.69 1.12 1.09
N SER A 463 11.86 0.85 0.08
CA SER A 463 12.04 1.38 -1.28
C SER A 463 10.91 2.29 -1.76
N MET A 464 11.05 2.75 -3.00
CA MET A 464 10.00 3.46 -3.74
C MET A 464 8.71 2.65 -3.91
N SER A 465 8.69 1.34 -3.68
CA SER A 465 7.46 0.55 -3.75
C SER A 465 6.47 0.79 -2.61
N LYS A 466 6.98 1.11 -1.42
CA LYS A 466 6.18 1.39 -0.23
C LYS A 466 5.90 2.88 -0.07
N PHE A 467 6.85 3.70 -0.51
CA PHE A 467 6.82 5.16 -0.38
C PHE A 467 7.03 5.88 -1.72
N PRO A 468 6.22 5.61 -2.77
CA PRO A 468 6.46 6.19 -4.09
C PRO A 468 6.46 7.72 -4.06
N PHE A 469 5.60 8.33 -3.25
CA PHE A 469 5.51 9.79 -3.09
C PHE A 469 6.83 10.47 -2.69
N LEU A 470 7.69 9.82 -1.90
CA LEU A 470 8.98 10.39 -1.49
C LEU A 470 9.91 10.64 -2.68
N TYR A 471 9.85 9.75 -3.66
CA TYR A 471 10.81 9.70 -4.76
C TYR A 471 10.19 10.24 -6.05
N THR A 472 9.01 9.74 -6.44
CA THR A 472 8.32 10.11 -7.69
C THR A 472 7.68 11.50 -7.64
N ASP A 473 7.14 11.94 -6.50
CA ASP A 473 6.41 13.21 -6.41
C ASP A 473 7.21 14.30 -5.67
N ILE A 474 7.88 13.96 -4.57
CA ILE A 474 8.72 14.90 -3.80
C ILE A 474 10.10 15.06 -4.44
N GLY A 475 10.72 13.99 -4.94
CA GLY A 475 11.99 14.05 -5.66
C GLY A 475 13.24 13.70 -4.87
N LEU A 476 13.12 13.04 -3.72
CA LEU A 476 14.27 12.47 -3.01
C LEU A 476 14.93 11.37 -3.87
N LYS A 477 16.19 11.04 -3.58
CA LYS A 477 16.82 9.81 -4.11
C LYS A 477 16.59 8.65 -3.16
N GLN A 478 16.25 7.49 -3.70
CA GLN A 478 16.32 6.23 -2.98
C GLN A 478 17.77 5.74 -2.89
N VAL A 479 18.05 4.95 -1.85
CA VAL A 479 19.33 4.26 -1.67
C VAL A 479 19.29 2.92 -2.43
N LEU A 480 20.39 2.61 -3.13
CA LEU A 480 20.54 1.43 -3.99
C LEU A 480 21.91 0.77 -3.74
N PRO A 481 22.05 -0.55 -3.95
CA PRO A 481 23.31 -1.22 -3.72
C PRO A 481 24.34 -0.84 -4.79
N LYS A 482 25.60 -0.67 -4.40
CA LYS A 482 26.71 -0.29 -5.30
C LYS A 482 26.92 -1.26 -6.48
N ASN A 483 26.51 -2.51 -6.33
CA ASN A 483 26.75 -3.59 -7.30
C ASN A 483 25.52 -3.95 -8.15
N LEU A 484 24.47 -3.10 -8.18
CA LEU A 484 23.22 -3.35 -8.93
C LEU A 484 23.46 -3.77 -10.40
N ASP A 485 24.46 -3.16 -11.07
CA ASP A 485 24.80 -3.41 -12.47
C ASP A 485 25.51 -4.76 -12.74
N LYS A 486 26.07 -5.42 -11.73
CA LYS A 486 27.00 -6.57 -11.93
C LYS A 486 26.30 -7.93 -11.99
N ASP A 487 25.02 -8.00 -11.65
CA ASP A 487 24.39 -9.25 -11.24
C ASP A 487 23.24 -9.68 -12.16
N LEU A 488 23.58 -9.88 -13.43
CA LEU A 488 22.66 -10.45 -14.43
C LEU A 488 23.28 -11.63 -15.20
N SER A 489 24.53 -12.01 -14.93
CA SER A 489 25.32 -12.97 -15.73
C SER A 489 25.84 -14.20 -15.01
N HIS A 490 25.70 -14.33 -13.68
CA HIS A 490 26.07 -15.57 -12.97
C HIS A 490 25.02 -16.66 -13.14
N LYS A 491 25.01 -17.26 -14.33
CA LYS A 491 24.57 -18.65 -14.50
C LYS A 491 25.76 -19.56 -14.17
N HIS A 492 25.67 -20.31 -13.10
CA HIS A 492 26.55 -21.46 -12.85
C HIS A 492 25.70 -22.72 -12.66
N GLU A 493 26.26 -23.86 -13.09
CA GLU A 493 25.52 -25.12 -13.24
C GLU A 493 25.35 -25.88 -11.90
N ASP A 494 26.07 -25.47 -10.83
CA ASP A 494 26.28 -26.25 -9.60
C ASP A 494 25.84 -25.59 -8.27
N GLY A 495 24.99 -24.56 -8.29
CA GLY A 495 24.07 -24.25 -7.17
C GLY A 495 24.59 -23.59 -5.87
N GLU A 496 25.13 -22.35 -5.94
CA GLU A 496 25.15 -21.42 -4.79
C GLU A 496 24.61 -20.01 -5.15
N ILE A 497 23.58 -19.60 -4.40
CA ILE A 497 23.10 -18.25 -3.98
C ILE A 497 23.32 -17.03 -4.94
N SER A 498 22.20 -16.44 -5.39
CA SER A 498 22.07 -15.16 -6.13
C SER A 498 21.99 -13.94 -5.19
N LEU A 499 22.23 -12.68 -5.64
CA LEU A 499 21.83 -11.50 -4.84
C LEU A 499 20.30 -11.41 -4.64
N GLU A 500 19.53 -12.13 -5.47
CA GLU A 500 18.09 -12.36 -5.31
C GLU A 500 17.79 -13.27 -4.09
N ASP A 501 18.77 -14.04 -3.61
CA ASP A 501 18.72 -14.82 -2.36
C ASP A 501 19.37 -14.07 -1.17
N GLU A 502 20.29 -13.12 -1.42
CA GLU A 502 21.01 -12.39 -0.36
C GLU A 502 20.34 -11.06 0.08
N ILE A 503 20.01 -10.16 -0.86
CA ILE A 503 19.65 -8.76 -0.54
C ILE A 503 18.34 -8.25 -1.11
N PHE A 504 17.89 -8.72 -2.28
CA PHE A 504 16.65 -8.24 -2.88
C PHE A 504 15.48 -9.09 -2.41
N SER A 505 14.41 -8.47 -1.92
CA SER A 505 13.25 -9.20 -1.40
C SER A 505 11.95 -8.47 -1.73
N VAL A 506 10.84 -9.22 -1.68
CA VAL A 506 9.49 -8.74 -2.03
C VAL A 506 8.56 -9.01 -0.84
N ASP A 507 7.70 -8.05 -0.49
CA ASP A 507 6.58 -8.17 0.48
C ASP A 507 5.27 -7.50 -0.02
N ASP A 508 4.19 -7.42 0.78
CA ASP A 508 2.91 -6.74 0.41
C ASP A 508 3.15 -5.24 0.21
N ASN A 509 4.24 -4.74 0.76
CA ASN A 509 4.68 -3.37 0.63
C ASN A 509 5.43 -3.14 -0.69
N GLY A 510 5.87 -4.21 -1.36
CA GLY A 510 6.39 -4.22 -2.72
C GLY A 510 7.74 -4.93 -2.75
N TRP A 511 8.82 -4.19 -3.01
CA TRP A 511 10.20 -4.70 -2.96
C TRP A 511 11.04 -3.89 -1.99
N TRP A 512 12.08 -4.48 -1.41
CA TRP A 512 12.93 -3.87 -0.39
C TRP A 512 14.30 -4.56 -0.34
N TRP A 513 15.23 -3.98 0.44
CA TRP A 513 16.58 -4.54 0.60
C TRP A 513 16.79 -5.14 1.98
N LYS A 514 17.11 -6.44 2.05
CA LYS A 514 17.57 -7.13 3.27
C LYS A 514 18.99 -6.68 3.62
N ILE A 515 19.18 -6.12 4.83
CA ILE A 515 20.49 -5.63 5.31
C ILE A 515 21.03 -6.37 6.54
N GLY A 516 20.35 -7.42 6.98
CA GLY A 516 20.78 -8.34 8.03
C GLY A 516 19.75 -8.52 9.14
N ASN A 517 20.02 -9.44 10.05
CA ASN A 517 19.17 -9.75 11.20
C ASN A 517 19.09 -8.57 12.21
N VAL A 518 18.41 -8.78 13.33
CA VAL A 518 18.31 -7.85 14.47
C VAL A 518 19.65 -7.24 14.96
N ASN A 519 20.78 -7.91 14.77
CA ASN A 519 22.10 -7.41 15.17
C ASN A 519 22.82 -6.58 14.08
N LEU A 520 22.29 -6.57 12.84
CA LEU A 520 22.92 -5.94 11.67
C LEU A 520 24.37 -6.38 11.43
N ASP A 521 24.64 -7.66 11.65
CA ASP A 521 25.96 -8.30 11.56
C ASP A 521 26.33 -8.76 10.13
N SER A 522 25.51 -8.46 9.13
CA SER A 522 25.63 -9.01 7.78
C SER A 522 26.50 -8.19 6.81
N SER A 523 27.12 -8.89 5.85
CA SER A 523 27.82 -8.33 4.68
C SER A 523 26.93 -7.42 3.82
N ASN A 524 25.61 -7.61 3.86
CA ASN A 524 24.65 -6.94 2.98
C ASN A 524 24.62 -5.43 3.22
N LEU A 525 24.81 -4.99 4.47
CA LEU A 525 24.81 -3.56 4.82
C LEU A 525 25.91 -2.77 4.08
N PHE A 526 27.06 -3.39 3.84
CA PHE A 526 28.19 -2.77 3.12
C PHE A 526 27.90 -2.54 1.63
N GLN A 527 26.92 -3.24 1.03
CA GLN A 527 26.46 -2.97 -0.33
C GLN A 527 25.89 -1.55 -0.46
N PHE A 528 25.43 -0.96 0.64
CA PHE A 528 24.81 0.37 0.73
C PHE A 528 25.71 1.42 1.41
N GLU A 529 27.01 1.13 1.57
CA GLU A 529 27.95 2.05 2.21
C GLU A 529 28.05 3.39 1.44
N ASN A 530 28.00 4.51 2.17
CA ASN A 530 28.03 5.89 1.64
C ASN A 530 26.93 6.23 0.61
N GLN A 531 25.75 5.63 0.71
CA GLN A 531 24.65 5.93 -0.22
C GLN A 531 23.70 7.01 0.29
N ALA A 532 23.50 7.14 1.60
CA ALA A 532 22.53 8.05 2.22
C ALA A 532 23.13 9.42 2.58
N ASP A 533 22.34 10.48 2.38
CA ASP A 533 22.58 11.81 2.96
C ASP A 533 21.82 11.98 4.28
N SER A 534 20.71 11.27 4.45
CA SER A 534 19.88 11.24 5.66
C SER A 534 19.31 9.83 5.90
N LEU A 535 19.20 9.45 7.17
CA LEU A 535 18.74 8.14 7.64
C LEU A 535 17.55 8.32 8.61
N LEU A 536 16.45 7.63 8.32
CA LEU A 536 15.34 7.44 9.24
C LEU A 536 15.33 5.97 9.72
N VAL A 537 15.42 5.78 11.03
CA VAL A 537 15.24 4.46 11.67
C VAL A 537 13.81 4.34 12.17
N LEU A 538 13.13 3.26 11.76
CA LEU A 538 11.78 2.91 12.17
C LEU A 538 11.84 1.70 13.11
N ALA A 539 11.34 1.87 14.34
CA ALA A 539 11.24 0.82 15.35
C ALA A 539 10.00 1.08 16.23
N ASN A 540 9.51 0.08 16.97
CA ASN A 540 8.58 0.38 18.06
C ASN A 540 9.36 1.01 19.24
N PRO A 541 8.71 1.74 20.15
CA PRO A 541 9.39 2.36 21.29
C PRO A 541 10.22 1.39 22.14
N GLU A 542 9.73 0.16 22.32
CA GLU A 542 10.43 -0.90 23.06
C GLU A 542 11.72 -1.33 22.34
N ASP A 543 11.64 -1.64 21.04
CA ASP A 543 12.80 -2.00 20.23
C ASP A 543 13.80 -0.83 20.09
N TRP A 544 13.29 0.40 19.98
CA TRP A 544 14.10 1.61 19.94
C TRP A 544 14.93 1.78 21.22
N ASN A 545 14.34 1.55 22.39
CA ASN A 545 15.04 1.62 23.66
C ASN A 545 16.19 0.59 23.76
N LEU A 546 16.10 -0.54 23.06
CA LEU A 546 17.17 -1.55 23.00
C LEU A 546 18.32 -1.13 22.06
N ILE A 547 18.01 -0.55 20.90
CA ILE A 547 19.02 -0.18 19.90
C ILE A 547 19.62 1.22 20.12
N ASN A 548 18.96 2.11 20.86
CA ASN A 548 19.38 3.48 21.12
C ASN A 548 20.39 3.64 22.29
N ASP A 549 21.06 2.56 22.70
CA ASP A 549 22.22 2.65 23.62
C ASP A 549 23.46 3.14 22.84
N LYS A 550 24.22 4.07 23.41
CA LYS A 550 25.54 4.53 22.91
C LYS A 550 26.55 3.40 22.65
N ASN A 551 26.34 2.23 23.25
CA ASN A 551 27.15 1.03 23.07
C ASN A 551 26.61 0.07 22.01
N ALA A 552 25.35 0.19 21.60
CA ALA A 552 24.71 -0.71 20.64
C ALA A 552 25.49 -0.77 19.31
N VAL A 553 25.82 -1.99 18.89
CA VAL A 553 26.50 -2.24 17.62
C VAL A 553 25.57 -1.89 16.45
N THR A 554 24.29 -2.21 16.56
CA THR A 554 23.23 -1.98 15.57
C THR A 554 23.21 -0.54 15.02
N LEU A 555 23.11 0.49 15.87
CA LEU A 555 23.14 1.89 15.41
C LEU A 555 24.50 2.29 14.81
N LYS A 556 25.61 1.79 15.35
CA LYS A 556 26.95 2.10 14.81
C LYS A 556 27.13 1.52 13.41
N SER A 557 26.67 0.28 13.19
CA SER A 557 26.64 -0.37 11.88
C SER A 557 25.85 0.46 10.87
N LEU A 558 24.68 1.01 11.23
CA LEU A 558 23.88 1.86 10.34
C LEU A 558 24.58 3.16 9.90
N GLY A 559 25.55 3.67 10.67
CA GLY A 559 26.39 4.81 10.27
C GLY A 559 27.13 4.59 8.94
N THR A 560 27.40 3.32 8.60
CA THR A 560 27.99 2.88 7.32
C THR A 560 27.20 3.36 6.10
N LEU A 561 25.87 3.52 6.22
CA LEU A 561 25.00 4.00 5.15
C LEU A 561 25.25 5.47 4.79
N LEU A 562 25.67 6.28 5.76
CA LEU A 562 25.80 7.73 5.63
C LEU A 562 27.09 8.10 4.89
N LYS A 563 27.01 9.05 3.95
CA LYS A 563 28.17 9.56 3.18
C LYS A 563 29.27 10.18 4.03
N SER A 564 28.97 10.62 5.26
CA SER A 564 29.96 11.16 6.19
C SER A 564 30.80 10.08 6.88
N LYS A 565 30.40 8.79 6.81
CA LYS A 565 30.95 7.67 7.60
C LYS A 565 31.00 7.93 9.12
N GLU A 566 30.16 8.82 9.61
CA GLU A 566 30.14 9.17 11.03
C GLU A 566 29.55 8.03 11.86
N THR A 567 30.20 7.72 12.99
CA THR A 567 29.61 6.90 14.03
C THR A 567 28.34 7.57 14.53
N ILE A 568 27.21 6.86 14.51
CA ILE A 568 25.94 7.42 14.98
C ILE A 568 26.03 7.72 16.48
N ASP A 569 25.77 8.99 16.83
CA ASP A 569 25.69 9.49 18.20
C ASP A 569 24.22 9.46 18.64
N ALA A 570 23.88 8.44 19.43
CA ALA A 570 22.53 8.22 19.97
C ALA A 570 21.96 9.47 20.69
N SER A 571 22.81 10.33 21.27
CA SER A 571 22.37 11.55 21.97
C SER A 571 21.93 12.68 21.03
N LYS A 572 22.24 12.58 19.73
CA LYS A 572 21.94 13.59 18.70
C LYS A 572 20.83 13.17 17.73
N ILE A 573 20.30 11.95 17.83
CA ILE A 573 19.28 11.46 16.91
C ILE A 573 18.03 12.35 16.99
N GLY A 574 17.57 12.84 15.83
CA GLY A 574 16.47 13.79 15.71
C GLY A 574 16.82 15.25 16.04
N SER A 575 18.05 15.57 16.45
CA SER A 575 18.47 16.95 16.75
C SER A 575 18.79 17.78 15.50
N ASN A 576 18.83 19.11 15.67
CA ASN A 576 19.10 20.08 14.62
C ASN A 576 20.46 19.83 13.94
N GLY A 577 20.45 19.77 12.61
CA GLY A 577 21.64 19.50 11.78
C GLY A 577 22.14 18.05 11.77
N TYR A 578 21.49 17.12 12.47
CA TYR A 578 21.98 15.73 12.58
C TYR A 578 21.29 14.78 11.59
N PRO A 579 22.02 14.06 10.71
CA PRO A 579 21.45 13.34 9.57
C PRO A 579 20.65 12.08 9.94
N VAL A 580 20.56 11.72 11.22
CA VAL A 580 19.83 10.54 11.70
C VAL A 580 18.58 10.96 12.48
N SER A 581 17.44 10.39 12.12
CA SER A 581 16.15 10.55 12.82
C SER A 581 15.55 9.19 13.20
N TYR A 582 14.68 9.19 14.20
CA TYR A 582 13.88 8.04 14.63
C TYR A 582 12.39 8.34 14.45
N ASN A 583 11.57 7.32 14.16
CA ASN A 583 10.12 7.40 14.26
C ASN A 583 9.48 6.06 14.64
N LYS A 584 8.28 6.10 15.23
CA LYS A 584 7.50 4.92 15.60
C LYS A 584 7.10 4.15 14.33
N TYR A 585 7.49 2.88 14.24
CA TYR A 585 7.25 1.98 13.11
C TYR A 585 5.78 1.96 12.63
N HIS A 586 4.83 1.93 13.56
CA HIS A 586 3.40 1.84 13.25
C HIS A 586 2.88 2.93 12.29
N LEU A 587 3.35 4.19 12.40
CA LEU A 587 2.93 5.26 11.50
C LEU A 587 3.41 5.02 10.06
N TRP A 588 4.68 4.60 9.92
CA TRP A 588 5.35 4.46 8.63
C TRP A 588 5.10 3.10 7.95
N ASN A 589 4.57 2.11 8.67
CA ASN A 589 4.18 0.82 8.12
C ASN A 589 2.66 0.71 7.92
N GLU A 590 1.92 0.74 9.03
CA GLU A 590 0.49 0.45 9.10
C GLU A 590 -0.35 1.69 8.77
N GLY A 591 0.09 2.87 9.24
CA GLY A 591 -0.57 4.15 8.99
C GLY A 591 -0.65 4.53 7.51
N LEU A 592 0.21 3.98 6.65
CA LEU A 592 0.13 4.14 5.20
C LEU A 592 -1.15 3.53 4.56
N ARG A 593 -2.12 3.03 5.33
CA ARG A 593 -3.42 2.57 4.81
C ARG A 593 -4.50 3.67 4.83
N SER A 594 -4.24 4.84 5.43
CA SER A 594 -5.24 5.92 5.53
C SER A 594 -4.70 7.34 5.25
N PRO A 595 -5.55 8.24 4.73
CA PRO A 595 -5.21 9.66 4.54
C PRO A 595 -4.81 10.41 5.83
N ILE A 596 -5.36 10.02 7.00
CA ILE A 596 -4.99 10.63 8.30
C ILE A 596 -3.50 10.39 8.56
N ALA A 597 -3.09 9.12 8.58
CA ALA A 597 -1.73 8.76 8.93
C ALA A 597 -0.72 9.07 7.81
N LEU A 598 -1.11 9.07 6.53
CA LEU A 598 -0.26 9.62 5.47
C LEU A 598 0.03 11.12 5.69
N ASN A 599 -0.95 11.90 6.16
CA ASN A 599 -0.73 13.31 6.47
C ASN A 599 0.15 13.52 7.72
N LEU A 600 0.04 12.67 8.74
CA LEU A 600 0.97 12.67 9.89
C LEU A 600 2.39 12.26 9.48
N LEU A 601 2.54 11.29 8.58
CA LEU A 601 3.83 10.90 8.01
C LEU A 601 4.48 12.08 7.28
N LEU A 602 3.72 12.78 6.43
CA LEU A 602 4.21 13.96 5.71
C LEU A 602 4.58 15.12 6.65
N ASP A 603 3.91 15.29 7.80
CA ASP A 603 4.35 16.24 8.84
C ASP A 603 5.74 15.86 9.35
N ASN A 604 5.92 14.59 9.72
CA ASN A 604 7.19 14.07 10.25
C ASN A 604 8.30 14.16 9.21
N LEU A 605 8.01 13.92 7.93
CA LEU A 605 8.96 14.07 6.82
C LEU A 605 9.47 15.52 6.71
N VAL A 606 8.56 16.49 6.69
CA VAL A 606 8.92 17.92 6.57
C VAL A 606 9.71 18.38 7.79
N ASP A 607 9.31 17.95 8.98
CA ASP A 607 9.98 18.23 10.25
C ASP A 607 11.40 17.65 10.33
N ILE A 608 11.60 16.39 9.90
CA ILE A 608 12.93 15.77 9.78
C ILE A 608 13.83 16.60 8.86
N PHE A 609 13.40 16.89 7.64
CA PHE A 609 14.24 17.61 6.68
C PHE A 609 14.44 19.09 7.04
N GLN A 610 13.46 19.75 7.67
CA GLN A 610 13.63 21.10 8.21
C GLN A 610 14.68 21.12 9.32
N ARG A 611 14.60 20.25 10.33
CA ARG A 611 15.62 20.19 11.39
C ARG A 611 17.01 19.86 10.85
N GLN A 612 17.10 19.01 9.84
CA GLN A 612 18.38 18.57 9.28
C GLN A 612 19.07 19.62 8.40
N TYR A 613 18.32 20.38 7.59
CA TYR A 613 18.89 21.24 6.54
C TYR A 613 18.52 22.73 6.65
N ASP A 614 17.54 23.11 7.47
CA ASP A 614 17.15 24.51 7.74
C ASP A 614 16.79 24.73 9.23
N PRO A 615 17.68 24.35 10.19
CA PRO A 615 17.33 24.21 11.61
C PRO A 615 16.84 25.49 12.31
N ASP A 616 17.27 26.67 11.84
CA ASP A 616 16.89 27.97 12.42
C ASP A 616 16.07 28.83 11.44
N PHE A 617 15.43 28.21 10.44
CA PHE A 617 14.67 28.90 9.37
C PHE A 617 15.48 30.04 8.71
N LYS A 618 16.77 29.79 8.48
CA LYS A 618 17.77 30.82 8.14
C LYS A 618 17.51 31.48 6.78
N ASN A 619 16.85 30.75 5.89
CA ASN A 619 16.70 31.11 4.49
C ASN A 619 15.44 31.98 4.21
N SER A 620 15.40 33.18 4.78
CA SER A 620 14.45 34.27 4.41
C SER A 620 12.96 34.11 4.78
N LYS A 621 12.18 35.20 4.59
CA LYS A 621 10.72 35.21 4.81
C LYS A 621 9.95 34.30 3.84
N ASP A 622 10.50 34.03 2.65
CA ASP A 622 9.81 33.25 1.64
C ASP A 622 9.80 31.75 1.97
N ASN A 623 10.90 31.21 2.53
CA ASN A 623 10.93 29.82 2.98
C ASN A 623 9.94 29.57 4.12
N ASN A 624 9.72 30.53 5.01
CA ASN A 624 8.68 30.46 6.04
C ASN A 624 7.27 30.34 5.45
N ASN A 625 7.02 30.93 4.28
CA ASN A 625 5.73 30.77 3.57
C ASN A 625 5.64 29.42 2.86
N CYS A 626 6.72 28.94 2.25
CA CYS A 626 6.79 27.58 1.68
C CYS A 626 6.59 26.50 2.75
N TYR A 627 7.25 26.63 3.91
CA TYR A 627 7.08 25.73 5.06
C TYR A 627 5.62 25.68 5.54
N LYS A 628 4.96 26.84 5.70
CA LYS A 628 3.53 26.90 6.06
C LYS A 628 2.65 26.07 5.12
N LYS A 629 2.89 26.17 3.81
CA LYS A 629 2.15 25.40 2.80
C LYS A 629 2.49 23.91 2.82
N ALA A 630 3.74 23.54 3.05
CA ALA A 630 4.16 22.14 3.19
C ALA A 630 3.54 21.44 4.42
N MET A 631 3.31 22.21 5.50
CA MET A 631 2.68 21.73 6.73
C MET A 631 1.15 21.73 6.71
N ASP A 632 0.51 22.44 5.76
CA ASP A 632 -0.94 22.49 5.63
C ASP A 632 -1.49 21.18 5.05
N TRP A 633 -2.53 20.65 5.67
CA TRP A 633 -3.26 19.47 5.19
C TRP A 633 -4.38 19.84 4.22
N GLY A 634 -4.70 21.13 4.08
CA GLY A 634 -5.76 21.65 3.22
C GLY A 634 -7.17 21.54 3.80
N ASN A 635 -8.13 22.13 3.08
CA ASN A 635 -9.46 22.46 3.61
C ASN A 635 -10.29 21.28 4.10
N TYR A 636 -10.25 20.10 3.44
CA TYR A 636 -10.91 18.89 3.92
C TYR A 636 -10.70 18.67 5.42
N TRP A 637 -9.47 18.84 5.93
CA TRP A 637 -9.16 18.55 7.32
C TRP A 637 -9.54 19.68 8.28
N HIS A 638 -9.22 20.94 7.95
CA HIS A 638 -9.42 22.07 8.86
C HIS A 638 -10.79 22.79 8.73
N GLU A 639 -11.53 22.56 7.64
CA GLU A 639 -12.89 23.09 7.39
C GLU A 639 -13.98 22.02 7.48
N ALA A 640 -13.80 20.84 6.86
CA ALA A 640 -14.82 19.77 6.91
C ALA A 640 -14.64 18.83 8.11
N PHE A 641 -13.50 18.12 8.20
CA PHE A 641 -13.28 17.00 9.11
C PHE A 641 -13.45 17.40 10.58
N ILE A 642 -12.63 18.33 11.09
CA ILE A 642 -12.67 18.75 12.50
C ILE A 642 -13.97 19.46 12.90
N ASN A 643 -14.77 19.93 11.94
CA ASN A 643 -16.04 20.61 12.20
C ASN A 643 -17.26 19.71 11.92
N ASN A 644 -17.06 18.39 11.70
CA ASN A 644 -18.11 17.40 11.45
C ASN A 644 -19.01 17.76 10.23
N LYS A 645 -18.41 18.15 9.11
CA LYS A 645 -19.10 18.45 7.84
C LYS A 645 -18.63 17.55 6.70
N SER A 646 -19.51 17.29 5.74
CA SER A 646 -19.13 16.73 4.43
C SER A 646 -18.87 17.84 3.41
N CYS A 647 -17.94 17.62 2.48
CA CYS A 647 -17.72 18.56 1.39
C CYS A 647 -18.86 18.51 0.36
N ARG A 648 -19.16 19.66 -0.25
CA ARG A 648 -20.30 19.84 -1.17
C ARG A 648 -19.82 20.40 -2.50
N ASP A 649 -20.64 20.25 -3.55
CA ASP A 649 -20.30 20.81 -4.86
C ASP A 649 -20.47 22.32 -4.82
N SER A 650 -19.46 23.08 -5.27
CA SER A 650 -19.65 24.50 -5.55
C SER A 650 -20.56 24.64 -6.78
N ASN A 651 -21.84 24.95 -6.57
CA ASN A 651 -22.82 25.34 -7.59
C ASN A 651 -22.98 24.37 -8.79
N GLY A 652 -23.60 23.20 -8.57
CA GLY A 652 -24.54 22.56 -9.52
C GLY A 652 -24.12 22.32 -11.00
N GLY A 653 -22.84 22.40 -11.36
CA GLY A 653 -22.34 22.33 -12.75
C GLY A 653 -21.46 21.09 -12.99
N SER A 654 -21.62 20.44 -14.14
CA SER A 654 -21.11 19.10 -14.43
C SER A 654 -19.65 19.02 -14.94
N THR A 655 -18.79 19.98 -14.62
CA THR A 655 -17.39 20.02 -15.08
C THR A 655 -16.44 20.48 -13.97
N ALA A 656 -15.58 19.58 -13.50
CA ALA A 656 -14.42 19.82 -12.62
C ALA A 656 -14.59 20.99 -11.62
N SER A 657 -15.62 20.90 -10.77
CA SER A 657 -15.98 21.94 -9.82
C SER A 657 -14.99 22.01 -8.64
N THR A 658 -14.66 23.23 -8.23
CA THR A 658 -13.85 23.52 -7.04
C THR A 658 -14.57 23.04 -5.79
N ILE A 659 -14.25 21.84 -5.29
CA ILE A 659 -14.91 21.29 -4.10
C ILE A 659 -14.75 22.25 -2.92
N GLN A 660 -15.88 22.76 -2.42
CA GLN A 660 -15.91 23.61 -1.24
C GLN A 660 -16.34 22.78 -0.04
N CYS A 661 -15.49 22.75 0.97
CA CYS A 661 -15.67 22.05 2.23
C CYS A 661 -16.21 23.01 3.32
N ASN A 662 -17.21 23.81 2.96
CA ASN A 662 -17.76 24.92 3.76
C ASN A 662 -18.75 24.47 4.84
#